data_AF-A0A3A2ZER4-F1
#
_entry.id   AF-A0A3A2ZER4-F1
#
_cell.length_a   1.000
_cell.length_b   1.000
_cell.length_c   1.000
_cell.angle_alpha   90.00
_cell.angle_beta   90.00
_cell.angle_gamma   90.00
#
_symmetry.space_group_name_H-M   'P 1'
#
loop_
_entity.id
_entity.type
_entity.pdbx_description
1 polymer ?
#
loop_
_entity_poly.entity_id
_entity_poly.type
_entity_poly.pdbx_seq_one_letter_code
_entity_poly.pdbx_strand_id
1 'polypeptide(L)'
;METLANPGDFASDDPQTQNVFSQIRVKKSTRQLPIWGTDLREYIQGDNTRHAFSTFYKSWKTTIMDTFKISDKEFNPTYKETPGSVLVTVFSPKINANAQLHPWAFKIALLSQDYKGPRLVGDNTMSFRHAVMVMLHKGYKVHMESSGYIFNFEMHGVERLTCSMTTSRKEPPRIGIPTKHLTTYMSRIGKDVIIRIGPVFGLCGSRVPKNQFISWLGVAISIRHFRSPSELIETGYGDIILDSKYANKIYHNGVLSQNTLKGETFQYGYNFRQKGQETVFLSVMWETAIQQNPEVALPRYIDLLRSNSTGSDTKEADELLEFSTAELIWNQLLSDAGQEEFYYCNEQGSNDAEVIKEHLGKYPTPIPTVLWNLLRRHSLIRTANEERNCHPGDPERTLSETTFSKTIQRVLRAGLMLSEDTKEITTVFVNTKDIEIGVQYNSEQNVLEISGKWLCFDTIHKHEPCAVTNTMDPDNLGSNSFICDYIAESLLELVLDKLDFGHLVRGWRRRFVEKLRQMPREITAEQGFNAKEIVITWKDGATHLFSTVCGKNIQYHVTLHEEKCWNKALDLLHESGIQETALAPCGCAQKLVSQEMKTVTFGNLDPSRKYFPMVAENGERTFYGIPHERIQPSEHSKFMELDKKLVDVESSSQNDTNGI
;
A
#
# COMPACT_ATOMS: atom_id res chain seq x y z
N MET A 1 -16.44 52.29 -27.84
CA MET A 1 -17.00 51.96 -29.16
C MET A 1 -16.69 50.51 -29.41
N GLU A 2 -17.65 49.62 -29.22
CA GLU A 2 -17.78 48.38 -29.98
C GLU A 2 -19.14 47.75 -29.65
N THR A 3 -19.72 47.16 -30.67
CA THR A 3 -21.15 47.16 -30.99
C THR A 3 -21.94 46.04 -30.32
N LEU A 4 -23.11 46.40 -29.78
CA LEU A 4 -24.19 45.47 -29.42
C LEU A 4 -24.74 44.81 -30.70
N ALA A 5 -24.72 43.48 -30.77
CA ALA A 5 -25.38 42.73 -31.83
C ALA A 5 -26.86 42.47 -31.47
N ASN A 6 -27.74 42.79 -32.43
CA ASN A 6 -29.19 42.68 -32.35
C ASN A 6 -29.68 41.20 -32.32
N PRO A 7 -30.83 40.92 -31.67
CA PRO A 7 -31.48 39.62 -31.72
C PRO A 7 -32.36 39.53 -32.98
N GLY A 8 -31.77 39.12 -34.12
CA GLY A 8 -32.48 39.02 -35.41
C GLY A 8 -32.18 37.77 -36.24
N ASP A 9 -31.06 37.07 -36.02
CA ASP A 9 -30.53 36.13 -37.03
C ASP A 9 -30.63 34.64 -36.63
N PHE A 10 -31.84 34.17 -36.35
CA PHE A 10 -32.12 32.71 -36.31
C PHE A 10 -33.27 32.34 -37.25
N ALA A 11 -33.11 32.67 -38.53
CA ALA A 11 -33.75 31.95 -39.62
C ALA A 11 -32.63 31.28 -40.42
N SER A 12 -32.42 29.98 -40.21
CA SER A 12 -31.58 29.21 -41.12
C SER A 12 -32.36 28.98 -42.42
N ASP A 13 -32.22 29.89 -43.37
CA ASP A 13 -32.63 29.70 -44.75
C ASP A 13 -31.62 28.77 -45.46
N ASP A 14 -31.68 27.47 -45.16
CA ASP A 14 -31.03 26.45 -46.00
C ASP A 14 -32.00 26.04 -47.13
N PRO A 15 -31.71 26.39 -48.41
CA PRO A 15 -32.57 26.12 -49.56
C PRO A 15 -32.75 24.63 -49.87
N GLN A 16 -31.85 23.75 -49.40
CA GLN A 16 -32.00 22.31 -49.61
C GLN A 16 -33.10 21.72 -48.72
N THR A 17 -33.35 22.33 -47.57
CA THR A 17 -34.49 22.00 -46.70
C THR A 17 -35.82 22.51 -47.24
N GLN A 18 -35.89 23.37 -48.26
CA GLN A 18 -37.18 23.77 -48.86
C GLN A 18 -37.57 22.91 -50.07
N ASN A 19 -36.62 22.23 -50.72
CA ASN A 19 -36.88 21.58 -52.01
C ASN A 19 -37.58 20.20 -51.90
N VAL A 20 -37.54 19.56 -50.72
CA VAL A 20 -38.40 18.39 -50.43
C VAL A 20 -39.85 18.82 -50.09
N PHE A 21 -40.08 20.11 -49.83
CA PHE A 21 -41.30 20.63 -49.20
C PHE A 21 -42.37 21.11 -50.19
N SER A 22 -42.07 21.21 -51.48
CA SER A 22 -43.07 21.54 -52.50
C SER A 22 -44.00 20.36 -52.87
N GLN A 23 -43.66 19.13 -52.48
CA GLN A 23 -44.45 17.94 -52.82
C GLN A 23 -45.44 17.47 -51.74
N ILE A 24 -45.47 18.08 -50.55
CA ILE A 24 -46.40 17.70 -49.47
C ILE A 24 -47.62 18.63 -49.50
N ARG A 25 -48.32 18.65 -50.64
CA ARG A 25 -49.69 19.20 -50.72
C ARG A 25 -50.69 18.10 -50.36
N VAL A 26 -51.44 18.36 -49.28
CA VAL A 26 -52.83 17.92 -49.02
C VAL A 26 -53.21 16.57 -49.64
N LYS A 27 -52.85 15.47 -48.98
CA LYS A 27 -53.55 14.18 -49.11
C LYS A 27 -53.26 13.32 -47.88
N LYS A 28 -54.30 12.64 -47.40
CA LYS A 28 -54.28 11.70 -46.28
C LYS A 28 -53.27 10.58 -46.62
N SER A 29 -52.02 10.77 -46.23
CA SER A 29 -50.90 9.91 -46.61
C SER A 29 -50.59 9.00 -45.43
N THR A 30 -51.26 7.85 -45.36
CA THR A 30 -50.84 6.73 -44.50
C THR A 30 -49.53 6.19 -45.07
N ARG A 31 -48.39 6.75 -44.67
CA ARG A 31 -47.09 6.15 -44.95
C ARG A 31 -46.86 5.06 -43.91
N GLN A 32 -46.89 3.80 -44.34
CA GLN A 32 -46.37 2.70 -43.53
C GLN A 32 -44.85 2.74 -43.61
N LEU A 33 -44.20 3.00 -42.49
CA LEU A 33 -42.75 2.92 -42.37
C LEU A 33 -42.43 1.55 -41.78
N PRO A 34 -41.95 0.58 -42.59
CA PRO A 34 -41.54 -0.70 -42.04
C PRO A 34 -40.22 -0.50 -41.31
N ILE A 35 -40.22 -0.73 -40.00
CA ILE A 35 -39.02 -0.68 -39.17
C ILE A 35 -38.56 -2.13 -39.03
N TRP A 36 -37.47 -2.50 -39.70
CA TRP A 36 -36.86 -3.83 -39.63
C TRP A 36 -35.69 -3.84 -38.63
N GLY A 37 -35.53 -4.93 -37.87
CA GLY A 37 -34.37 -5.19 -37.03
C GLY A 37 -34.29 -6.67 -36.67
N THR A 38 -33.13 -7.30 -36.90
CA THR A 38 -32.95 -8.76 -36.86
C THR A 38 -32.59 -9.36 -35.48
N ASP A 39 -32.48 -8.55 -34.42
CA ASP A 39 -32.08 -9.00 -33.07
C ASP A 39 -33.15 -8.82 -31.96
N LEU A 40 -34.43 -8.68 -32.33
CA LEU A 40 -35.46 -8.19 -31.42
C LEU A 40 -36.09 -9.25 -30.50
N ARG A 41 -36.00 -10.56 -30.82
CA ARG A 41 -36.66 -11.62 -30.03
C ARG A 41 -36.01 -11.85 -28.65
N GLU A 42 -34.69 -11.86 -28.58
CA GLU A 42 -33.96 -12.06 -27.32
C GLU A 42 -34.11 -10.84 -26.40
N TYR A 43 -34.25 -9.64 -26.97
CA TYR A 43 -34.43 -8.38 -26.22
C TYR A 43 -35.84 -8.23 -25.60
N ILE A 44 -36.91 -8.58 -26.33
CA ILE A 44 -38.30 -8.43 -25.87
C ILE A 44 -38.65 -9.41 -24.73
N GLN A 45 -37.98 -10.55 -24.62
CA GLN A 45 -38.24 -11.54 -23.57
C GLN A 45 -37.72 -11.13 -22.19
N GLY A 46 -36.71 -10.25 -22.11
CA GLY A 46 -36.13 -9.76 -20.85
C GLY A 46 -36.66 -8.40 -20.37
N ASP A 47 -37.17 -7.56 -21.27
CA ASP A 47 -37.49 -6.17 -20.94
C ASP A 47 -38.88 -5.97 -20.32
N ASN A 48 -38.91 -5.21 -19.21
CA ASN A 48 -40.14 -4.81 -18.54
C ASN A 48 -40.61 -3.42 -18.99
N THR A 49 -41.90 -3.13 -18.77
CA THR A 49 -42.52 -1.84 -19.15
C THR A 49 -41.87 -0.63 -18.46
N ARG A 50 -41.23 -0.85 -17.31
CA ARG A 50 -40.50 0.18 -16.56
C ARG A 50 -39.25 0.62 -17.32
N HIS A 51 -38.51 -0.29 -17.94
CA HIS A 51 -37.38 0.08 -18.78
C HIS A 51 -37.83 0.88 -20.02
N ALA A 52 -38.85 0.40 -20.73
CA ALA A 52 -39.41 1.12 -21.86
C ALA A 52 -39.84 2.56 -21.47
N PHE A 53 -40.43 2.72 -20.28
CA PHE A 53 -40.73 4.05 -19.74
C PHE A 53 -39.48 4.90 -19.46
N SER A 54 -38.39 4.30 -18.94
CA SER A 54 -37.12 5.01 -18.74
C SER A 54 -36.58 5.64 -20.03
N THR A 55 -36.75 4.96 -21.16
CA THR A 55 -36.34 5.47 -22.47
C THR A 55 -37.19 6.66 -22.90
N PHE A 56 -38.53 6.57 -22.75
CA PHE A 56 -39.41 7.72 -23.00
C PHE A 56 -39.04 8.92 -22.12
N TYR A 57 -38.74 8.70 -20.84
CA TYR A 57 -38.33 9.76 -19.91
C TYR A 57 -36.97 10.36 -20.28
N LYS A 58 -35.97 9.54 -20.64
CA LYS A 58 -34.66 10.01 -21.14
C LYS A 58 -34.83 10.88 -22.37
N SER A 59 -35.58 10.43 -23.37
CA SER A 59 -35.85 11.22 -24.57
C SER A 59 -36.56 12.54 -24.23
N TRP A 60 -37.55 12.52 -23.34
CA TRP A 60 -38.25 13.72 -22.88
C TRP A 60 -37.30 14.71 -22.21
N LYS A 61 -36.49 14.26 -21.24
CA LYS A 61 -35.49 15.07 -20.54
C LYS A 61 -34.47 15.68 -21.50
N THR A 62 -33.79 14.86 -22.30
CA THR A 62 -32.75 15.32 -23.25
C THR A 62 -33.33 16.32 -24.24
N THR A 63 -34.52 16.06 -24.78
CA THR A 63 -35.15 16.99 -25.74
C THR A 63 -35.45 18.35 -25.11
N ILE A 64 -35.98 18.39 -23.88
CA ILE A 64 -36.23 19.65 -23.16
C ILE A 64 -34.92 20.39 -22.93
N MET A 65 -33.89 19.70 -22.43
CA MET A 65 -32.58 20.31 -22.17
C MET A 65 -31.95 20.88 -23.44
N ASP A 66 -31.96 20.12 -24.54
CA ASP A 66 -31.37 20.51 -25.83
C ASP A 66 -32.11 21.67 -26.49
N THR A 67 -33.45 21.66 -26.44
CA THR A 67 -34.30 22.68 -27.07
C THR A 67 -34.18 24.00 -26.33
N PHE A 68 -34.20 23.97 -25.01
CA PHE A 68 -34.23 25.17 -24.18
C PHE A 68 -32.87 25.58 -23.61
N LYS A 69 -31.80 24.85 -23.97
CA LYS A 69 -30.42 25.08 -23.51
C LYS A 69 -30.31 25.14 -21.98
N ILE A 70 -31.01 24.23 -21.31
CA ILE A 70 -31.04 24.12 -19.86
C ILE A 70 -29.95 23.14 -19.44
N SER A 71 -29.16 23.50 -18.42
CA SER A 71 -28.19 22.58 -17.85
C SER A 71 -28.85 21.47 -17.00
N ASP A 72 -28.16 20.37 -16.75
CA ASP A 72 -28.71 19.27 -15.94
C ASP A 72 -29.11 19.73 -14.52
N LYS A 73 -28.33 20.66 -13.94
CA LYS A 73 -28.60 21.26 -12.62
C LYS A 73 -29.86 22.15 -12.60
N GLU A 74 -30.19 22.76 -13.72
CA GLU A 74 -31.38 23.62 -13.85
C GLU A 74 -32.64 22.82 -14.21
N PHE A 75 -32.48 21.60 -14.74
CA PHE A 75 -33.59 20.68 -15.02
C PHE A 75 -34.15 20.10 -13.72
N ASN A 76 -35.16 20.78 -13.17
CA ASN A 76 -35.77 20.44 -11.88
C ASN A 76 -37.22 19.95 -12.02
N PRO A 77 -37.46 18.66 -12.35
CA PRO A 77 -38.79 18.10 -12.42
C PRO A 77 -39.41 17.97 -11.03
N THR A 78 -40.68 18.36 -10.92
CA THR A 78 -41.46 18.37 -9.68
C THR A 78 -42.66 17.44 -9.83
N TYR A 79 -42.87 16.57 -8.85
CA TYR A 79 -44.03 15.69 -8.77
C TYR A 79 -45.19 16.37 -8.04
N LYS A 80 -46.38 16.28 -8.61
CA LYS A 80 -47.62 16.74 -7.98
C LYS A 80 -48.74 15.73 -8.26
N GLU A 81 -49.36 15.23 -7.20
CA GLU A 81 -50.58 14.45 -7.31
C GLU A 81 -51.80 15.36 -7.05
N THR A 82 -52.81 15.24 -7.91
CA THR A 82 -54.12 15.87 -7.76
C THR A 82 -55.20 14.78 -7.76
N PRO A 83 -56.43 15.06 -7.29
CA PRO A 83 -57.51 14.07 -7.28
C PRO A 83 -57.81 13.43 -8.65
N GLY A 84 -57.47 14.11 -9.75
CA GLY A 84 -57.72 13.63 -11.12
C GLY A 84 -56.49 13.26 -11.94
N SER A 85 -55.27 13.51 -11.46
CA SER A 85 -54.05 13.27 -12.24
C SER A 85 -52.76 13.26 -11.42
N VAL A 86 -51.75 12.58 -11.94
CA VAL A 86 -50.36 12.66 -11.47
C VAL A 86 -49.56 13.45 -12.50
N LEU A 87 -48.89 14.52 -12.06
CA LEU A 87 -48.16 15.45 -12.91
C LEU A 87 -46.68 15.45 -12.55
N VAL A 88 -45.83 15.45 -13.58
CA VAL A 88 -44.38 15.74 -13.46
C VAL A 88 -44.09 16.96 -14.31
N THR A 89 -43.69 18.06 -13.68
CA THR A 89 -43.54 19.38 -14.33
C THR A 89 -42.14 19.94 -14.12
N VAL A 90 -41.53 20.48 -15.17
CA VAL A 90 -40.24 21.17 -15.09
C VAL A 90 -40.51 22.66 -15.23
N PHE A 91 -40.09 23.44 -14.22
CA PHE A 91 -40.14 24.89 -14.26
C PHE A 91 -38.72 25.43 -14.39
N SER A 92 -38.50 26.36 -15.31
CA SER A 92 -37.24 27.10 -15.40
C SER A 92 -37.53 28.57 -15.67
N PRO A 93 -36.98 29.50 -14.87
CA PRO A 93 -37.20 30.93 -15.03
C PRO A 93 -36.56 31.49 -16.31
N LYS A 94 -35.63 30.76 -16.91
CA LYS A 94 -34.95 31.12 -18.16
C LYS A 94 -35.75 30.74 -19.41
N ILE A 95 -36.77 29.90 -19.26
CA ILE A 95 -37.63 29.49 -20.37
C ILE A 95 -38.77 30.51 -20.48
N ASN A 96 -38.87 31.18 -21.62
CA ASN A 96 -40.06 31.97 -21.95
C ASN A 96 -41.30 31.06 -21.91
N ALA A 97 -42.40 31.49 -21.29
CA ALA A 97 -43.65 30.72 -21.25
C ALA A 97 -44.18 30.29 -22.64
N ASN A 98 -43.71 30.93 -23.72
CA ASN A 98 -44.02 30.57 -25.10
C ASN A 98 -43.02 29.61 -25.77
N ALA A 99 -41.91 29.26 -25.12
CA ALA A 99 -40.91 28.36 -25.66
C ALA A 99 -41.50 26.95 -25.84
N GLN A 100 -41.23 26.31 -26.97
CA GLN A 100 -41.84 25.05 -27.39
C GLN A 100 -40.80 24.02 -27.78
N LEU A 101 -41.09 22.75 -27.53
CA LEU A 101 -40.31 21.63 -28.05
C LEU A 101 -40.41 21.63 -29.56
N HIS A 102 -39.26 21.58 -30.26
CA HIS A 102 -39.30 21.70 -31.71
C HIS A 102 -40.06 20.52 -32.32
N PRO A 103 -41.03 20.77 -33.23
CA PRO A 103 -41.68 19.79 -34.12
C PRO A 103 -40.85 18.63 -34.70
N TRP A 104 -39.52 18.74 -34.82
CA TRP A 104 -38.65 17.71 -35.42
C TRP A 104 -37.87 16.89 -34.39
N ALA A 105 -37.92 17.24 -33.11
CA ALA A 105 -37.13 16.62 -32.05
C ALA A 105 -37.23 15.08 -32.01
N PHE A 106 -38.44 14.55 -32.24
CA PHE A 106 -38.69 13.10 -32.29
C PHE A 106 -38.83 12.55 -33.72
N LYS A 107 -38.97 13.42 -34.73
CA LYS A 107 -39.15 13.03 -36.15
C LYS A 107 -37.86 12.46 -36.74
N ILE A 108 -36.69 13.01 -36.39
CA ILE A 108 -35.38 12.50 -36.82
C ILE A 108 -35.07 11.16 -36.13
N ALA A 109 -35.50 11.00 -34.88
CA ALA A 109 -35.24 9.78 -34.12
C ALA A 109 -35.94 8.54 -34.69
N LEU A 110 -37.05 8.72 -35.42
CA LEU A 110 -37.86 7.61 -35.91
C LEU A 110 -37.57 7.21 -37.37
N LEU A 111 -36.96 8.10 -38.17
CA LEU A 111 -36.87 7.98 -39.64
C LEU A 111 -35.46 7.84 -40.21
N SER A 112 -34.41 8.04 -39.44
CA SER A 112 -33.04 8.15 -39.97
C SER A 112 -32.33 6.81 -40.09
N GLN A 113 -32.24 6.26 -41.31
CA GLN A 113 -31.01 5.58 -41.76
C GLN A 113 -30.10 6.52 -42.58
N ASP A 114 -30.60 7.63 -43.15
CA ASP A 114 -29.87 8.42 -44.17
C ASP A 114 -29.82 9.96 -43.97
N TYR A 115 -30.03 10.51 -42.76
CA TYR A 115 -29.99 11.97 -42.58
C TYR A 115 -28.55 12.50 -42.32
N LYS A 116 -28.01 13.32 -43.23
CA LYS A 116 -26.69 14.01 -43.13
C LYS A 116 -26.75 15.43 -42.51
N GLY A 117 -27.69 15.68 -41.58
CA GLY A 117 -27.70 16.91 -40.78
C GLY A 117 -26.74 16.82 -39.57
N PRO A 118 -26.54 17.91 -38.80
CA PRO A 118 -25.72 17.86 -37.59
C PRO A 118 -26.25 16.75 -36.69
N ARG A 119 -25.42 15.72 -36.48
CA ARG A 119 -25.75 14.52 -35.74
C ARG A 119 -26.28 14.91 -34.36
N LEU A 120 -27.58 14.78 -34.15
CA LEU A 120 -28.13 14.61 -32.81
C LEU A 120 -27.56 13.28 -32.32
N VAL A 121 -26.63 13.40 -31.38
CA VAL A 121 -25.73 12.39 -30.83
C VAL A 121 -26.41 11.02 -30.60
N GLY A 122 -25.80 9.96 -31.16
CA GLY A 122 -25.72 8.55 -30.74
C GLY A 122 -26.95 7.80 -30.16
N ASP A 123 -27.18 6.57 -30.63
CA ASP A 123 -27.97 5.47 -30.02
C ASP A 123 -29.48 5.65 -29.70
N ASN A 124 -30.02 6.87 -29.69
CA ASN A 124 -31.37 7.12 -29.16
C ASN A 124 -32.54 6.72 -30.09
N THR A 125 -32.30 6.50 -31.38
CA THR A 125 -33.35 6.20 -32.38
C THR A 125 -33.84 4.77 -32.26
N MET A 126 -32.91 3.84 -32.09
CA MET A 126 -33.21 2.44 -31.84
C MET A 126 -33.87 2.28 -30.48
N SER A 127 -33.34 2.85 -29.40
CA SER A 127 -33.92 2.68 -28.05
C SER A 127 -35.37 3.15 -27.95
N PHE A 128 -35.76 4.26 -28.59
CA PHE A 128 -37.15 4.72 -28.62
C PHE A 128 -38.08 3.74 -29.35
N ARG A 129 -37.64 3.19 -30.49
CA ARG A 129 -38.40 2.17 -31.24
C ARG A 129 -38.64 0.93 -30.38
N HIS A 130 -37.61 0.45 -29.69
CA HIS A 130 -37.71 -0.68 -28.76
C HIS A 130 -38.71 -0.40 -27.64
N ALA A 131 -38.65 0.78 -27.02
CA ALA A 131 -39.58 1.18 -25.97
C ALA A 131 -41.05 1.15 -26.44
N VAL A 132 -41.31 1.62 -27.67
CA VAL A 132 -42.65 1.54 -28.29
C VAL A 132 -43.07 0.07 -28.48
N MET A 133 -42.18 -0.78 -29.00
CA MET A 133 -42.47 -2.21 -29.20
C MET A 133 -42.79 -2.93 -27.87
N VAL A 134 -42.00 -2.71 -26.83
CA VAL A 134 -42.21 -3.32 -25.49
C VAL A 134 -43.58 -2.92 -24.93
N MET A 135 -43.96 -1.64 -25.04
CA MET A 135 -45.27 -1.17 -24.59
C MET A 135 -46.42 -1.81 -25.39
N LEU A 136 -46.28 -1.92 -26.71
CA LEU A 136 -47.28 -2.57 -27.59
C LEU A 136 -47.41 -4.06 -27.29
N HIS A 137 -46.30 -4.77 -27.12
CA HIS A 137 -46.27 -6.20 -26.79
C HIS A 137 -46.93 -6.50 -25.43
N LYS A 138 -46.80 -5.59 -24.46
CA LYS A 138 -47.44 -5.71 -23.14
C LYS A 138 -48.91 -5.24 -23.15
N GLY A 139 -49.49 -4.94 -24.31
CA GLY A 139 -50.90 -4.64 -24.48
C GLY A 139 -51.29 -3.16 -24.27
N TYR A 140 -50.31 -2.26 -24.15
CA TYR A 140 -50.56 -0.82 -24.15
C TYR A 140 -50.60 -0.29 -25.58
N LYS A 141 -51.26 0.86 -25.80
CA LYS A 141 -51.13 1.61 -27.06
C LYS A 141 -50.23 2.80 -26.83
N VAL A 142 -49.34 3.06 -27.78
CA VAL A 142 -48.50 4.26 -27.79
C VAL A 142 -48.94 5.12 -28.96
N HIS A 143 -49.13 6.40 -28.68
CA HIS A 143 -49.55 7.40 -29.66
C HIS A 143 -48.75 8.66 -29.46
N MET A 144 -48.36 9.31 -30.54
CA MET A 144 -47.61 10.55 -30.48
C MET A 144 -48.29 11.64 -31.31
N GLU A 145 -48.41 12.84 -30.76
CA GLU A 145 -48.90 14.02 -31.48
C GLU A 145 -47.76 15.04 -31.54
N SER A 146 -47.46 15.54 -32.74
CA SER A 146 -46.47 16.60 -32.95
C SER A 146 -46.70 17.28 -34.28
N SER A 147 -46.49 18.60 -34.33
CA SER A 147 -46.39 19.34 -35.60
C SER A 147 -47.65 19.29 -36.46
N GLY A 148 -48.83 19.13 -35.85
CA GLY A 148 -50.09 18.95 -36.59
C GLY A 148 -50.35 17.51 -37.05
N TYR A 149 -49.44 16.57 -36.74
CA TYR A 149 -49.56 15.16 -37.10
C TYR A 149 -49.79 14.28 -35.89
N ILE A 150 -50.50 13.19 -36.14
CA ILE A 150 -50.77 12.08 -35.24
C ILE A 150 -50.00 10.88 -35.78
N PHE A 151 -49.16 10.29 -34.93
CA PHE A 151 -48.39 9.09 -35.17
C PHE A 151 -49.00 7.95 -34.35
N ASN A 152 -49.57 6.97 -35.05
CA ASN A 152 -50.09 5.74 -34.43
C ASN A 152 -49.13 4.59 -34.70
N PHE A 153 -48.77 3.88 -33.64
CA PHE A 153 -47.87 2.74 -33.70
C PHE A 153 -48.66 1.44 -33.62
N GLU A 154 -48.44 0.56 -34.59
CA GLU A 154 -49.09 -0.74 -34.67
C GLU A 154 -48.06 -1.84 -34.87
N MET A 155 -48.25 -2.92 -34.13
CA MET A 155 -47.42 -4.12 -34.20
C MET A 155 -48.11 -5.15 -35.08
N HIS A 156 -47.43 -5.60 -36.13
CA HIS A 156 -47.88 -6.69 -37.00
C HIS A 156 -47.02 -7.92 -36.74
N GLY A 157 -47.59 -8.93 -36.07
CA GLY A 157 -46.81 -10.10 -35.62
C GLY A 157 -45.86 -9.74 -34.48
N VAL A 158 -44.73 -10.46 -34.38
CA VAL A 158 -43.77 -10.32 -33.26
C VAL A 158 -42.64 -9.30 -33.55
N GLU A 159 -42.35 -9.01 -34.82
CA GLU A 159 -41.12 -8.30 -35.21
C GLU A 159 -41.35 -7.02 -36.01
N ARG A 160 -42.58 -6.75 -36.46
CA ARG A 160 -42.83 -5.64 -37.39
C ARG A 160 -43.59 -4.51 -36.70
N LEU A 161 -42.87 -3.44 -36.40
CA LEU A 161 -43.46 -2.16 -36.00
C LEU A 161 -43.78 -1.34 -37.25
N THR A 162 -45.01 -0.85 -37.32
CA THR A 162 -45.42 0.15 -38.31
C THR A 162 -45.88 1.41 -37.61
N CYS A 163 -45.53 2.55 -38.20
CA CYS A 163 -46.03 3.85 -37.79
C CYS A 163 -46.91 4.39 -38.91
N SER A 164 -48.17 4.69 -38.61
CA SER A 164 -49.04 5.44 -39.52
C SER A 164 -49.11 6.91 -39.09
N MET A 165 -48.92 7.80 -40.05
CA MET A 165 -48.98 9.25 -39.83
C MET A 165 -50.26 9.81 -40.42
N THR A 166 -51.04 10.53 -39.63
CA THR A 166 -52.28 11.19 -40.05
C THR A 166 -52.25 12.66 -39.68
N THR A 167 -52.88 13.52 -40.47
CA THR A 167 -53.02 14.94 -40.13
C THR A 167 -54.11 15.10 -39.07
N SER A 168 -53.81 15.88 -38.03
CA SER A 168 -54.80 16.23 -37.02
C SER A 168 -55.85 17.17 -37.61
N ARG A 169 -57.12 16.91 -37.32
CA ARG A 169 -58.26 17.76 -37.69
C ARG A 169 -58.56 18.85 -36.66
N LYS A 170 -57.83 18.90 -35.54
CA LYS A 170 -58.05 19.91 -34.49
C LYS A 170 -57.49 21.25 -34.98
N GLU A 171 -58.37 22.25 -35.16
CA GLU A 171 -57.95 23.61 -35.44
C GLU A 171 -57.01 24.13 -34.34
N PRO A 172 -55.96 24.91 -34.67
CA PRO A 172 -55.18 25.58 -33.65
C PRO A 172 -56.13 26.48 -32.83
N PRO A 173 -56.03 26.50 -31.49
CA PRO A 173 -56.87 27.37 -30.69
C PRO A 173 -56.69 28.82 -31.17
N ARG A 174 -57.82 29.48 -31.48
CA ARG A 174 -57.83 30.89 -31.89
C ARG A 174 -57.05 31.71 -30.88
N ILE A 175 -56.22 32.63 -31.37
CA ILE A 175 -55.34 33.50 -30.59
C ILE A 175 -56.18 34.29 -29.59
N GLY A 176 -56.34 33.72 -28.40
CA GLY A 176 -56.96 34.33 -27.23
C GLY A 176 -55.95 34.23 -26.10
N ILE A 177 -55.58 35.39 -25.58
CA ILE A 177 -54.75 35.67 -24.39
C ILE A 177 -53.94 34.46 -23.87
N PRO A 178 -52.60 34.43 -24.07
CA PRO A 178 -51.72 33.30 -23.71
C PRO A 178 -51.83 32.81 -22.26
N THR A 179 -52.28 33.67 -21.34
CA THR A 179 -52.28 33.44 -19.89
C THR A 179 -53.27 32.37 -19.41
N LYS A 180 -54.39 32.12 -20.11
CA LYS A 180 -55.37 31.09 -19.67
C LYS A 180 -55.02 29.67 -20.12
N HIS A 181 -54.16 29.50 -21.12
CA HIS A 181 -53.77 28.18 -21.64
C HIS A 181 -52.57 27.59 -20.90
N LEU A 182 -51.72 28.44 -20.31
CA LEU A 182 -50.60 28.02 -19.46
C LEU A 182 -51.07 27.41 -18.12
N THR A 183 -52.27 27.74 -17.65
CA THR A 183 -52.80 27.28 -16.36
C THR A 183 -53.57 25.95 -16.42
N THR A 184 -53.96 25.48 -17.62
CA THR A 184 -54.80 24.27 -17.79
C THR A 184 -54.05 23.06 -18.36
N TYR A 185 -52.73 23.16 -18.61
CA TYR A 185 -51.91 22.09 -19.22
C TYR A 185 -52.53 21.49 -20.51
N MET A 186 -53.31 22.28 -21.26
CA MET A 186 -53.96 21.81 -22.49
C MET A 186 -52.99 21.82 -23.65
N SER A 187 -52.76 20.64 -24.22
CA SER A 187 -51.77 20.40 -25.25
C SER A 187 -52.19 20.90 -26.64
N ARG A 188 -51.30 21.59 -27.36
CA ARG A 188 -51.55 22.16 -28.69
C ARG A 188 -50.85 21.32 -29.76
N ILE A 189 -51.60 20.49 -30.49
CA ILE A 189 -51.04 19.52 -31.46
C ILE A 189 -50.11 20.15 -32.52
N GLY A 190 -50.33 21.41 -32.90
CA GLY A 190 -49.47 22.12 -33.86
C GLY A 190 -48.14 22.63 -33.29
N LYS A 191 -47.99 22.65 -31.95
CA LYS A 191 -46.97 23.40 -31.22
C LYS A 191 -46.24 22.59 -30.14
N ASP A 192 -46.88 21.57 -29.59
CA ASP A 192 -46.36 20.75 -28.50
C ASP A 192 -46.13 19.30 -28.99
N VAL A 193 -45.17 18.60 -28.37
CA VAL A 193 -44.95 17.16 -28.58
C VAL A 193 -45.61 16.39 -27.45
N ILE A 194 -46.42 15.38 -27.78
CA ILE A 194 -47.20 14.61 -26.81
C ILE A 194 -46.95 13.13 -27.08
N ILE A 195 -46.66 12.36 -26.03
CA ILE A 195 -46.66 10.90 -26.07
C ILE A 195 -47.74 10.40 -25.11
N ARG A 196 -48.67 9.59 -25.62
CA ARG A 196 -49.77 8.98 -24.85
C ARG A 196 -49.55 7.48 -24.80
N ILE A 197 -49.60 6.92 -23.59
CA ILE A 197 -49.50 5.47 -23.33
C ILE A 197 -50.78 5.03 -22.62
N GLY A 198 -51.51 4.09 -23.20
CA GLY A 198 -52.81 3.61 -22.68
C GLY A 198 -53.94 3.71 -23.72
N PRO A 199 -55.21 3.52 -23.32
CA PRO A 199 -56.32 3.57 -24.25
C PRO A 199 -56.45 4.98 -24.85
N VAL A 200 -56.41 5.03 -26.18
CA VAL A 200 -56.65 6.25 -26.96
C VAL A 200 -58.08 6.18 -27.48
N PHE A 201 -58.78 7.31 -27.55
CA PHE A 201 -60.15 7.39 -28.07
C PHE A 201 -60.28 6.65 -29.41
N GLY A 202 -61.11 5.61 -29.46
CA GLY A 202 -61.34 4.80 -30.66
C GLY A 202 -60.43 3.58 -30.87
N LEU A 203 -59.45 3.31 -29.98
CA LEU A 203 -58.58 2.13 -30.04
C LEU A 203 -58.66 1.32 -28.74
N CYS A 204 -58.76 -0.02 -28.86
CA CYS A 204 -58.74 -0.91 -27.70
C CYS A 204 -57.29 -1.07 -27.19
N GLY A 205 -57.03 -0.67 -25.94
CA GLY A 205 -55.73 -0.77 -25.29
C GLY A 205 -55.88 -0.80 -23.78
N SER A 206 -54.94 -1.44 -23.09
CA SER A 206 -54.99 -1.59 -21.63
C SER A 206 -54.79 -0.24 -20.93
N ARG A 207 -55.63 0.05 -19.92
CA ARG A 207 -55.40 1.19 -19.00
C ARG A 207 -54.13 0.95 -18.22
N VAL A 208 -53.32 1.99 -18.00
CA VAL A 208 -52.16 1.93 -17.11
C VAL A 208 -52.67 2.14 -15.68
N PRO A 209 -52.57 1.14 -14.79
CA PRO A 209 -52.94 1.31 -13.39
C PRO A 209 -52.06 2.36 -12.68
N LYS A 210 -52.60 3.07 -11.68
CA LYS A 210 -51.87 4.12 -10.95
C LYS A 210 -50.57 3.58 -10.32
N ASN A 211 -50.62 2.42 -9.67
CA ASN A 211 -49.45 1.78 -9.06
C ASN A 211 -48.38 1.41 -10.11
N GLN A 212 -48.79 0.96 -11.30
CA GLN A 212 -47.88 0.69 -12.42
C GLN A 212 -47.19 1.98 -12.89
N PHE A 213 -47.93 3.08 -13.04
CA PHE A 213 -47.38 4.37 -13.41
C PHE A 213 -46.42 4.93 -12.34
N ILE A 214 -46.78 4.82 -11.05
CA ILE A 214 -45.87 5.17 -9.93
C ILE A 214 -44.60 4.32 -9.98
N SER A 215 -44.70 3.02 -10.27
CA SER A 215 -43.52 2.17 -10.45
C SER A 215 -42.65 2.61 -11.62
N TRP A 216 -43.26 3.10 -12.70
CA TRP A 216 -42.53 3.65 -13.85
C TRP A 216 -41.81 4.95 -13.51
N LEU A 217 -42.43 5.86 -12.75
CA LEU A 217 -41.78 7.09 -12.29
C LEU A 217 -40.54 6.82 -11.43
N GLY A 218 -40.48 5.68 -10.75
CA GLY A 218 -39.31 5.23 -9.98
C GLY A 218 -38.05 4.94 -10.81
N VAL A 219 -38.05 5.18 -12.13
CA VAL A 219 -36.84 5.18 -12.97
C VAL A 219 -36.05 6.47 -12.85
N ALA A 220 -36.64 7.56 -12.36
CA ALA A 220 -35.98 8.85 -12.27
C ALA A 220 -35.82 9.27 -10.80
N ILE A 221 -34.58 9.48 -10.37
CA ILE A 221 -34.25 10.00 -9.04
C ILE A 221 -34.31 11.53 -8.99
N SER A 222 -34.21 12.17 -10.15
CA SER A 222 -34.26 13.63 -10.30
C SER A 222 -35.63 14.26 -10.00
N ILE A 223 -36.70 13.47 -9.89
CA ILE A 223 -38.06 13.97 -9.64
C ILE A 223 -38.23 14.36 -8.17
N ARG A 224 -38.26 15.67 -7.90
CA ARG A 224 -38.48 16.22 -6.56
C ARG A 224 -39.89 15.90 -6.05
N HIS A 225 -40.02 15.69 -4.74
CA HIS A 225 -41.29 15.38 -4.04
C HIS A 225 -41.96 14.05 -4.43
N PHE A 226 -41.27 13.18 -5.18
CA PHE A 226 -41.76 11.83 -5.45
C PHE A 226 -41.08 10.81 -4.52
N ARG A 227 -39.78 10.61 -4.70
CA ARG A 227 -38.93 9.73 -3.90
C ARG A 227 -37.51 10.33 -3.85
N SER A 228 -37.35 11.34 -3.01
CA SER A 228 -36.04 11.93 -2.73
C SER A 228 -35.29 11.01 -1.75
N PRO A 229 -34.01 10.71 -1.98
CA PRO A 229 -33.20 9.99 -1.01
C PRO A 229 -33.15 10.75 0.32
N SER A 230 -33.14 10.02 1.43
CA SER A 230 -32.95 10.63 2.76
C SER A 230 -31.50 11.06 3.00
N GLU A 231 -30.54 10.32 2.42
CA GLU A 231 -29.10 10.56 2.57
C GLU A 231 -28.45 10.54 1.19
N LEU A 232 -27.84 11.68 0.82
CA LEU A 232 -27.23 11.93 -0.49
C LEU A 232 -25.96 12.76 -0.31
N ILE A 233 -24.87 12.34 -0.95
CA ILE A 233 -23.64 13.13 -1.07
C ILE A 233 -23.50 13.58 -2.53
N GLU A 234 -23.58 14.89 -2.77
CA GLU A 234 -23.44 15.46 -4.11
C GLU A 234 -21.98 15.79 -4.41
N THR A 235 -21.45 15.29 -5.52
CA THR A 235 -20.08 15.57 -5.98
C THR A 235 -20.10 16.25 -7.35
N GLY A 236 -18.94 16.71 -7.84
CA GLY A 236 -18.83 17.27 -9.20
C GLY A 236 -19.14 16.25 -10.31
N TYR A 237 -18.87 14.97 -10.06
CA TYR A 237 -18.94 13.88 -11.03
C TYR A 237 -20.27 13.10 -10.99
N GLY A 238 -20.95 13.16 -9.85
CA GLY A 238 -22.20 12.44 -9.62
C GLY A 238 -22.69 12.55 -8.18
N ASP A 239 -23.66 11.72 -7.81
CA ASP A 239 -24.19 11.67 -6.45
C ASP A 239 -24.07 10.25 -5.88
N ILE A 240 -23.62 10.14 -4.62
CA ILE A 240 -23.58 8.90 -3.86
C ILE A 240 -24.84 8.84 -2.98
N ILE A 241 -25.63 7.79 -3.13
CA ILE A 241 -26.93 7.62 -2.48
C ILE A 241 -26.78 6.57 -1.38
N LEU A 242 -26.78 7.02 -0.13
CA LEU A 242 -26.57 6.16 1.04
C LEU A 242 -27.85 5.48 1.53
N ASP A 243 -29.02 5.92 1.06
CA ASP A 243 -30.31 5.29 1.39
C ASP A 243 -30.36 3.86 0.84
N SER A 244 -30.46 2.87 1.74
CA SER A 244 -30.59 1.44 1.44
C SER A 244 -31.66 1.10 0.39
N LYS A 245 -32.71 1.91 0.24
CA LYS A 245 -33.74 1.72 -0.80
C LYS A 245 -33.18 1.88 -2.22
N TYR A 246 -32.02 2.51 -2.36
CA TYR A 246 -31.34 2.78 -3.63
C TYR A 246 -30.07 1.95 -3.81
N ALA A 247 -29.74 1.07 -2.85
CA ALA A 247 -28.66 0.09 -3.01
C ALA A 247 -28.81 -0.69 -4.33
N ASN A 248 -27.68 -0.97 -4.97
CA ASN A 248 -27.62 -1.65 -6.27
C ASN A 248 -28.37 -0.94 -7.41
N LYS A 249 -28.50 0.38 -7.36
CA LYS A 249 -29.10 1.18 -8.44
C LYS A 249 -28.15 2.21 -8.98
N ILE A 250 -27.87 2.09 -10.28
CA ILE A 250 -27.08 3.06 -11.04
C ILE A 250 -28.01 3.95 -11.85
N TYR A 251 -27.85 5.26 -11.71
CA TYR A 251 -28.51 6.28 -12.48
C TYR A 251 -27.46 6.99 -13.34
N HIS A 252 -27.81 7.35 -14.58
CA HIS A 252 -27.05 8.31 -15.37
C HIS A 252 -27.93 9.51 -15.65
N ASN A 253 -27.41 10.70 -15.34
CA ASN A 253 -28.15 11.96 -15.43
C ASN A 253 -29.54 11.83 -14.78
N GLY A 254 -29.60 11.24 -13.59
CA GLY A 254 -30.82 11.09 -12.80
C GLY A 254 -31.84 10.09 -13.35
N VAL A 255 -31.47 9.22 -14.29
CA VAL A 255 -32.33 8.14 -14.82
C VAL A 255 -31.66 6.78 -14.70
N LEU A 256 -32.40 5.80 -14.19
CA LEU A 256 -31.95 4.44 -13.91
C LEU A 256 -31.39 3.77 -15.17
N SER A 257 -30.22 3.18 -15.03
CA SER A 257 -29.56 2.34 -16.02
C SER A 257 -30.00 0.88 -15.87
N GLN A 258 -29.99 0.13 -16.97
CA GLN A 258 -30.25 -1.32 -16.91
C GLN A 258 -29.02 -2.14 -16.56
N ASN A 259 -27.83 -1.54 -16.64
CA ASN A 259 -26.56 -2.22 -16.43
C ASN A 259 -26.17 -2.22 -14.96
N THR A 260 -26.95 -2.86 -14.09
CA THR A 260 -26.26 -3.70 -13.10
C THR A 260 -25.76 -4.89 -13.91
N LEU A 261 -24.49 -4.84 -14.33
CA LEU A 261 -23.80 -5.98 -14.95
C LEU A 261 -24.23 -7.26 -14.23
N LYS A 262 -24.76 -8.25 -14.94
CA LYS A 262 -25.31 -9.46 -14.34
C LYS A 262 -24.26 -10.08 -13.41
N GLY A 263 -24.47 -10.01 -12.10
CA GLY A 263 -23.57 -10.55 -11.07
C GLY A 263 -22.86 -9.49 -10.21
N GLU A 264 -22.94 -8.21 -10.57
CA GLU A 264 -22.36 -7.11 -9.79
C GLU A 264 -23.37 -6.56 -8.77
N THR A 265 -22.95 -6.50 -7.51
CA THR A 265 -23.76 -5.99 -6.40
C THR A 265 -23.11 -4.74 -5.82
N PHE A 266 -23.80 -3.60 -5.96
CA PHE A 266 -23.39 -2.37 -5.28
C PHE A 266 -24.08 -2.24 -3.93
N GLN A 267 -23.32 -1.90 -2.89
CA GLN A 267 -23.86 -1.63 -1.54
C GLN A 267 -24.64 -0.32 -1.51
N TYR A 268 -24.22 0.68 -2.29
CA TYR A 268 -24.87 1.97 -2.39
C TYR A 268 -25.51 2.21 -3.77
N GLY A 269 -26.28 3.29 -3.88
CA GLY A 269 -26.78 3.77 -5.16
C GLY A 269 -25.89 4.89 -5.72
N TYR A 270 -25.80 4.99 -7.04
CA TYR A 270 -24.95 5.99 -7.69
C TYR A 270 -25.69 6.73 -8.80
N ASN A 271 -25.45 8.03 -8.93
CA ASN A 271 -25.94 8.84 -10.04
C ASN A 271 -24.78 9.52 -10.77
N PHE A 272 -24.37 9.01 -11.94
CA PHE A 272 -23.29 9.57 -12.74
C PHE A 272 -23.79 10.71 -13.64
N ARG A 273 -23.09 11.85 -13.65
CA ARG A 273 -23.41 12.99 -14.52
C ARG A 273 -22.63 12.98 -15.85
N GLN A 274 -21.62 12.13 -15.95
CA GLN A 274 -20.76 11.99 -17.13
C GLN A 274 -20.78 10.54 -17.64
N LYS A 275 -20.49 10.36 -18.93
CA LYS A 275 -20.32 9.03 -19.55
C LYS A 275 -18.84 8.68 -19.57
N GLY A 276 -18.51 7.44 -19.27
CA GLY A 276 -17.13 6.91 -19.26
C GLY A 276 -17.04 5.66 -18.38
N GLN A 277 -15.84 5.30 -17.94
CA GLN A 277 -15.60 4.09 -17.17
C GLN A 277 -16.12 4.24 -15.74
N GLU A 278 -17.09 3.40 -15.37
CA GLU A 278 -17.83 3.50 -14.09
C GLU A 278 -16.90 3.34 -12.87
N THR A 279 -15.92 2.43 -12.91
CA THR A 279 -14.96 2.20 -11.81
C THR A 279 -14.09 3.43 -11.50
N VAL A 280 -13.62 4.11 -12.55
CA VAL A 280 -12.85 5.37 -12.41
C VAL A 280 -13.71 6.45 -11.78
N PHE A 281 -14.95 6.63 -12.23
CA PHE A 281 -15.84 7.63 -11.65
C PHE A 281 -16.24 7.32 -10.22
N LEU A 282 -16.43 6.04 -9.87
CA LEU A 282 -16.73 5.64 -8.49
C LEU A 282 -15.60 6.04 -7.54
N SER A 283 -14.36 5.74 -7.91
CA SER A 283 -13.18 6.13 -7.13
C SER A 283 -13.14 7.65 -6.94
N VAL A 284 -13.18 8.41 -8.03
CA VAL A 284 -13.14 9.88 -7.99
C VAL A 284 -14.32 10.48 -7.19
N MET A 285 -15.51 9.87 -7.27
CA MET A 285 -16.68 10.30 -6.50
C MET A 285 -16.47 10.10 -4.99
N TRP A 286 -15.98 8.94 -4.57
CA TRP A 286 -15.69 8.68 -3.16
C TRP A 286 -14.58 9.60 -2.64
N GLU A 287 -13.52 9.84 -3.42
CA GLU A 287 -12.47 10.79 -3.05
C GLU A 287 -13.01 12.21 -2.87
N THR A 288 -13.79 12.68 -3.85
CA THR A 288 -14.41 14.00 -3.78
C THR A 288 -15.34 14.10 -2.57
N ALA A 289 -16.10 13.04 -2.27
CA ALA A 289 -16.99 12.98 -1.11
C ALA A 289 -16.21 13.05 0.22
N ILE A 290 -15.10 12.32 0.32
CA ILE A 290 -14.21 12.32 1.50
C ILE A 290 -13.57 13.71 1.69
N GLN A 291 -13.12 14.34 0.61
CA GLN A 291 -12.53 15.69 0.67
C GLN A 291 -13.56 16.76 1.08
N GLN A 292 -14.81 16.63 0.64
CA GLN A 292 -15.87 17.60 0.95
C GLN A 292 -16.48 17.42 2.34
N ASN A 293 -16.65 16.18 2.79
CA ASN A 293 -17.27 15.87 4.07
C ASN A 293 -16.66 14.58 4.68
N PRO A 294 -15.45 14.68 5.25
CA PRO A 294 -14.73 13.50 5.76
C PRO A 294 -15.49 12.81 6.89
N GLU A 295 -16.16 13.55 7.77
CA GLU A 295 -16.87 12.97 8.93
C GLU A 295 -17.96 11.98 8.56
N VAL A 296 -18.63 12.17 7.41
CA VAL A 296 -19.71 11.30 6.94
C VAL A 296 -19.21 10.28 5.92
N ALA A 297 -18.41 10.72 4.95
CA ALA A 297 -18.01 9.87 3.82
C ALA A 297 -16.92 8.87 4.19
N LEU A 298 -15.93 9.27 5.01
CA LEU A 298 -14.76 8.44 5.31
C LEU A 298 -15.13 7.17 6.09
N PRO A 299 -15.90 7.22 7.20
CA PRO A 299 -16.26 6.00 7.93
C PRO A 299 -17.09 5.02 7.08
N ARG A 300 -17.98 5.55 6.22
CA ARG A 300 -18.81 4.75 5.32
C ARG A 300 -17.99 4.06 4.24
N TYR A 301 -16.98 4.73 3.72
CA TYR A 301 -16.10 4.16 2.70
C TYR A 301 -15.13 3.12 3.30
N ILE A 302 -14.63 3.35 4.52
CA ILE A 302 -13.81 2.35 5.23
C ILE A 302 -14.63 1.10 5.54
N ASP A 303 -15.87 1.26 6.02
CA ASP A 303 -16.78 0.14 6.24
C ASP A 303 -17.05 -0.63 4.94
N LEU A 304 -17.23 0.07 3.82
CA LEU A 304 -17.38 -0.52 2.49
C LEU A 304 -16.14 -1.34 2.06
N LEU A 305 -14.94 -0.77 2.23
CA LEU A 305 -13.66 -1.44 1.93
C LEU A 305 -13.41 -2.66 2.83
N ARG A 306 -13.91 -2.65 4.07
CA ARG A 306 -13.77 -3.77 5.02
C ARG A 306 -14.80 -4.86 4.80
N SER A 307 -16.07 -4.50 4.59
CA SER A 307 -17.21 -5.44 4.58
C SER A 307 -17.51 -6.02 3.20
N ASN A 308 -17.19 -5.30 2.12
CA ASN A 308 -17.52 -5.69 0.75
C ASN A 308 -16.37 -5.40 -0.23
N SER A 309 -15.15 -5.77 0.12
CA SER A 309 -13.93 -5.47 -0.64
C SER A 309 -13.93 -6.02 -2.08
N THR A 310 -14.68 -7.10 -2.34
CA THR A 310 -14.84 -7.70 -3.68
C THR A 310 -16.05 -7.16 -4.45
N GLY A 311 -16.83 -6.26 -3.84
CA GLY A 311 -17.97 -5.62 -4.45
C GLY A 311 -17.56 -4.65 -5.55
N SER A 312 -18.50 -4.34 -6.45
CA SER A 312 -18.25 -3.40 -7.54
C SER A 312 -17.99 -1.97 -7.06
N ASP A 313 -18.39 -1.61 -5.83
CA ASP A 313 -18.11 -0.30 -5.25
C ASP A 313 -16.62 -0.06 -4.96
N THR A 314 -15.87 -1.12 -4.67
CA THR A 314 -14.46 -1.06 -4.21
C THR A 314 -13.50 -1.73 -5.18
N LYS A 315 -14.03 -2.24 -6.30
CA LYS A 315 -13.22 -2.88 -7.34
C LYS A 315 -12.20 -1.88 -7.88
N GLU A 316 -10.93 -2.29 -7.94
CA GLU A 316 -9.80 -1.46 -8.38
C GLU A 316 -9.53 -0.23 -7.50
N ALA A 317 -10.12 -0.14 -6.30
CA ALA A 317 -9.86 0.99 -5.40
C ALA A 317 -8.37 1.07 -4.99
N ASP A 318 -7.69 -0.07 -4.91
CA ASP A 318 -6.26 -0.16 -4.62
C ASP A 318 -5.38 0.44 -5.72
N GLU A 319 -5.83 0.44 -6.98
CA GLU A 319 -5.11 1.03 -8.11
C GLU A 319 -5.49 2.50 -8.36
N LEU A 320 -6.76 2.84 -8.16
CA LEU A 320 -7.34 4.11 -8.60
C LEU A 320 -7.29 5.25 -7.58
N LEU A 321 -7.30 4.96 -6.27
CA LEU A 321 -7.32 6.00 -5.24
C LEU A 321 -5.97 6.75 -5.13
N GLU A 322 -6.01 8.05 -4.92
CA GLU A 322 -4.84 8.89 -4.70
C GLU A 322 -4.27 8.75 -3.28
N PHE A 323 -3.01 9.18 -3.13
CA PHE A 323 -2.28 9.17 -1.87
C PHE A 323 -3.02 9.91 -0.74
N SER A 324 -3.60 11.08 -1.04
CA SER A 324 -4.29 11.91 -0.05
C SER A 324 -5.48 11.19 0.60
N THR A 325 -6.27 10.46 -0.20
CA THR A 325 -7.39 9.65 0.29
C THR A 325 -6.89 8.45 1.08
N ALA A 326 -5.84 7.77 0.58
CA ALA A 326 -5.24 6.63 1.28
C ALA A 326 -4.67 7.02 2.65
N GLU A 327 -4.06 8.20 2.77
CA GLU A 327 -3.56 8.76 4.03
C GLU A 327 -4.69 9.02 5.03
N LEU A 328 -5.81 9.59 4.58
CA LEU A 328 -6.99 9.79 5.45
C LEU A 328 -7.57 8.46 5.94
N ILE A 329 -7.67 7.46 5.06
CA ILE A 329 -8.09 6.10 5.43
C ILE A 329 -7.13 5.53 6.47
N TRP A 330 -5.82 5.62 6.24
CA TRP A 330 -4.81 5.11 7.17
C TRP A 330 -4.87 5.77 8.54
N ASN A 331 -4.99 7.09 8.59
CA ASN A 331 -5.09 7.84 9.85
C ASN A 331 -6.33 7.46 10.65
N GLN A 332 -7.47 7.23 9.98
CA GLN A 332 -8.68 6.74 10.65
C GLN A 332 -8.48 5.31 11.18
N LEU A 333 -7.87 4.43 10.40
CA LEU A 333 -7.58 3.06 10.82
C LEU A 333 -6.65 3.03 12.04
N LEU A 334 -5.61 3.87 12.06
CA LEU A 334 -4.72 4.03 13.21
C LEU A 334 -5.47 4.57 14.45
N SER A 335 -6.37 5.53 14.25
CA SER A 335 -7.21 6.04 15.34
C SER A 335 -8.15 4.97 15.90
N ASP A 336 -8.72 4.11 15.05
CA ASP A 336 -9.61 3.02 15.46
C ASP A 336 -8.84 1.91 16.21
N ALA A 337 -7.63 1.57 15.75
CA ALA A 337 -6.77 0.53 16.32
C ALA A 337 -6.09 0.94 17.64
N GLY A 338 -5.84 2.24 17.83
CA GLY A 338 -5.03 2.73 18.94
C GLY A 338 -3.60 2.17 18.92
N GLN A 339 -3.07 1.82 20.09
CA GLN A 339 -1.76 1.17 20.21
C GLN A 339 -1.83 -0.35 20.31
N GLU A 340 -3.03 -0.92 20.37
CA GLU A 340 -3.23 -2.32 20.72
C GLU A 340 -3.36 -3.23 19.50
N GLU A 341 -3.85 -2.72 18.35
CA GLU A 341 -4.04 -3.54 17.15
C GLU A 341 -2.96 -3.33 16.09
N PHE A 342 -2.73 -4.37 15.29
CA PHE A 342 -1.89 -4.32 14.10
C PHE A 342 -2.62 -4.94 12.91
N TYR A 343 -2.74 -4.17 11.83
CA TYR A 343 -3.44 -4.62 10.63
C TYR A 343 -2.56 -5.48 9.74
N TYR A 344 -3.10 -6.58 9.22
CA TYR A 344 -2.38 -7.49 8.32
C TYR A 344 -3.28 -8.05 7.21
N CYS A 345 -2.67 -8.51 6.11
CA CYS A 345 -3.41 -9.20 5.04
C CYS A 345 -3.57 -10.69 5.38
N ASN A 346 -4.81 -11.17 5.47
CA ASN A 346 -5.08 -12.58 5.72
C ASN A 346 -5.21 -13.35 4.40
N GLU A 347 -4.10 -13.52 3.69
CA GLU A 347 -4.01 -14.43 2.53
C GLU A 347 -3.57 -15.82 2.99
N GLN A 348 -4.16 -16.86 2.38
CA GLN A 348 -3.98 -18.26 2.77
C GLN A 348 -2.49 -18.63 2.79
N GLY A 349 -1.94 -18.88 3.99
CA GLY A 349 -0.55 -19.32 4.19
C GLY A 349 0.37 -18.33 4.89
N SER A 350 -0.11 -17.15 5.27
CA SER A 350 0.65 -16.19 6.08
C SER A 350 0.64 -16.56 7.58
N ASN A 351 1.84 -16.67 8.16
CA ASN A 351 2.04 -16.80 9.62
C ASN A 351 2.07 -15.42 10.33
N ASP A 352 1.63 -14.35 9.66
CA ASP A 352 1.76 -12.98 10.18
C ASP A 352 0.99 -12.78 11.48
N ALA A 353 -0.14 -13.46 11.68
CA ALA A 353 -0.92 -13.35 12.92
C ALA A 353 -0.16 -13.86 14.16
N GLU A 354 0.63 -14.93 14.00
CA GLU A 354 1.51 -15.44 15.07
C GLU A 354 2.67 -14.46 15.30
N VAL A 355 3.31 -13.99 14.22
CA VAL A 355 4.39 -12.99 14.30
C VAL A 355 3.93 -11.72 15.01
N ILE A 356 2.75 -11.21 14.70
CA ILE A 356 2.20 -9.98 15.32
C ILE A 356 1.96 -10.18 16.82
N LYS A 357 1.34 -11.29 17.22
CA LYS A 357 1.07 -11.57 18.64
C LYS A 357 2.35 -11.77 19.44
N GLU A 358 3.26 -12.59 18.91
CA GLU A 358 4.48 -12.99 19.62
C GLU A 358 5.56 -11.92 19.61
N HIS A 359 5.70 -11.17 18.50
CA HIS A 359 6.84 -10.26 18.31
C HIS A 359 6.48 -8.78 18.41
N LEU A 360 5.25 -8.37 18.05
CA LEU A 360 4.83 -6.97 18.13
C LEU A 360 4.01 -6.67 19.40
N GLY A 361 3.59 -7.69 20.15
CA GLY A 361 2.77 -7.54 21.35
C GLY A 361 1.40 -6.90 21.07
N LYS A 362 0.94 -6.95 19.82
CA LYS A 362 -0.31 -6.34 19.36
C LYS A 362 -1.33 -7.42 18.97
N TYR A 363 -2.59 -7.03 18.95
CA TYR A 363 -3.68 -7.85 18.47
C TYR A 363 -3.73 -7.83 16.92
N PRO A 364 -3.63 -8.98 16.23
CA PRO A 364 -3.65 -9.02 14.78
C PRO A 364 -5.09 -8.83 14.27
N THR A 365 -5.30 -7.78 13.50
CA THR A 365 -6.59 -7.45 12.89
C THR A 365 -6.51 -7.65 11.37
N PRO A 366 -7.20 -8.65 10.80
CA PRO A 366 -7.12 -8.90 9.36
C PRO A 366 -7.85 -7.81 8.58
N ILE A 367 -7.24 -7.32 7.51
CA ILE A 367 -7.87 -6.41 6.55
C ILE A 367 -7.94 -7.04 5.15
N PRO A 368 -8.94 -6.69 4.32
CA PRO A 368 -9.06 -7.26 2.99
C PRO A 368 -7.91 -6.85 2.04
N THR A 369 -7.59 -7.71 1.07
CA THR A 369 -6.49 -7.52 0.11
C THR A 369 -6.55 -6.17 -0.61
N VAL A 370 -7.73 -5.69 -1.02
CA VAL A 370 -7.86 -4.36 -1.66
C VAL A 370 -7.39 -3.24 -0.74
N LEU A 371 -7.83 -3.26 0.53
CA LEU A 371 -7.40 -2.24 1.50
C LEU A 371 -5.90 -2.36 1.81
N TRP A 372 -5.38 -3.59 1.90
CA TRP A 372 -3.96 -3.85 2.08
C TRP A 372 -3.12 -3.29 0.92
N ASN A 373 -3.46 -3.66 -0.31
CA ASN A 373 -2.76 -3.22 -1.53
C ASN A 373 -2.78 -1.71 -1.69
N LEU A 374 -3.92 -1.06 -1.41
CA LEU A 374 -4.05 0.40 -1.41
C LEU A 374 -2.99 1.05 -0.51
N LEU A 375 -2.92 0.60 0.74
CA LEU A 375 -2.01 1.15 1.74
C LEU A 375 -0.54 0.79 1.43
N ARG A 376 -0.29 -0.42 0.89
CA ARG A 376 1.04 -0.90 0.48
C ARG A 376 1.59 -0.10 -0.69
N ARG A 377 0.78 0.19 -1.71
CA ARG A 377 1.18 0.96 -2.89
C ARG A 377 1.71 2.35 -2.51
N HIS A 378 1.12 2.95 -1.48
CA HIS A 378 1.50 4.26 -0.96
C HIS A 378 2.48 4.20 0.22
N SER A 379 3.03 3.02 0.53
CA SER A 379 3.97 2.80 1.64
C SER A 379 3.46 3.25 3.01
N LEU A 380 2.13 3.25 3.22
CA LEU A 380 1.47 3.66 4.46
C LEU A 380 1.41 2.53 5.49
N ILE A 381 1.32 1.28 5.03
CA ILE A 381 1.31 0.09 5.88
C ILE A 381 2.53 -0.79 5.63
N ARG A 382 3.06 -1.37 6.70
CA ARG A 382 4.18 -2.32 6.67
C ARG A 382 3.70 -3.73 6.94
N THR A 383 4.40 -4.71 6.39
CA THR A 383 4.23 -6.11 6.82
C THR A 383 4.69 -6.28 8.27
N ALA A 384 4.26 -7.34 8.95
CA ALA A 384 4.74 -7.62 10.31
C ALA A 384 6.28 -7.73 10.37
N ASN A 385 6.89 -8.31 9.33
CA ASN A 385 8.34 -8.40 9.19
C ASN A 385 9.00 -7.05 8.87
N GLU A 386 8.37 -6.20 8.06
CA GLU A 386 8.89 -4.85 7.78
C GLU A 386 8.77 -3.92 8.98
N GLU A 387 7.67 -3.97 9.74
CA GLU A 387 7.53 -3.18 10.97
C GLU A 387 8.58 -3.60 12.01
N ARG A 388 8.88 -4.90 12.07
CA ARG A 388 10.01 -5.45 12.82
C ARG A 388 11.36 -4.89 12.33
N ASN A 389 11.58 -4.79 11.03
CA ASN A 389 12.83 -4.27 10.44
C ASN A 389 12.96 -2.74 10.57
N CYS A 390 11.85 -2.01 10.61
CA CYS A 390 11.83 -0.54 10.72
C CYS A 390 11.89 -0.02 12.16
N HIS A 391 11.77 -0.90 13.15
CA HIS A 391 12.21 -0.65 14.52
C HIS A 391 13.55 -1.37 14.76
N PRO A 392 14.65 -0.96 14.09
CA PRO A 392 15.96 -1.45 14.48
C PRO A 392 16.12 -1.09 15.95
N GLY A 393 16.42 -2.08 16.79
CA GLY A 393 16.77 -1.81 18.19
C GLY A 393 17.83 -0.72 18.20
N ASP A 394 17.64 0.31 19.02
CA ASP A 394 18.61 1.39 19.13
C ASP A 394 20.02 0.78 19.24
N PRO A 395 20.99 1.22 18.41
CA PRO A 395 22.35 0.73 18.50
C PRO A 395 22.80 0.93 19.95
N GLU A 396 23.24 -0.15 20.59
CA GLU A 396 23.57 -0.12 22.01
C GLU A 396 24.76 0.81 22.22
N ARG A 397 24.50 2.08 22.57
CA ARG A 397 25.54 3.09 22.82
C ARG A 397 26.42 2.75 24.03
N THR A 398 26.11 1.69 24.75
CA THR A 398 26.80 1.25 25.97
C THR A 398 27.09 -0.25 25.91
N LEU A 399 27.83 -0.68 24.88
CA LEU A 399 28.44 -2.00 24.90
C LEU A 399 29.36 -2.09 26.13
N SER A 400 29.12 -3.07 27.01
CA SER A 400 30.05 -3.34 28.10
C SER A 400 31.42 -3.66 27.49
N GLU A 401 32.45 -2.87 27.79
CA GLU A 401 33.81 -3.01 27.22
C GLU A 401 34.62 -4.14 27.87
N THR A 402 33.96 -5.21 28.28
CA THR A 402 34.59 -6.36 28.93
C THR A 402 35.54 -7.09 27.97
N THR A 403 36.57 -7.76 28.52
CA THR A 403 37.45 -8.63 27.72
C THR A 403 36.65 -9.73 27.00
N PHE A 404 35.60 -10.26 27.63
CA PHE A 404 34.67 -11.20 27.02
C PHE A 404 33.97 -10.62 25.78
N SER A 405 33.34 -9.45 25.88
CA SER A 405 32.63 -8.83 24.76
C SER A 405 33.59 -8.51 23.59
N LYS A 406 34.76 -7.93 23.90
CA LYS A 406 35.82 -7.65 22.92
C LYS A 406 36.27 -8.93 22.23
N THR A 407 36.35 -10.05 22.96
CA THR A 407 36.78 -11.34 22.40
C THR A 407 35.73 -11.90 21.46
N ILE A 408 34.45 -11.91 21.87
CA ILE A 408 33.34 -12.39 21.03
C ILE A 408 33.26 -11.60 19.71
N GLN A 409 33.32 -10.26 19.79
CA GLN A 409 33.31 -9.42 18.59
C GLN A 409 34.50 -9.72 17.66
N ARG A 410 35.70 -9.84 18.24
CA ARG A 410 36.93 -10.10 17.49
C ARG A 410 36.91 -11.46 16.82
N VAL A 411 36.52 -12.51 17.56
CA VAL A 411 36.43 -13.88 17.09
C VAL A 411 35.40 -14.02 15.98
N LEU A 412 34.21 -13.42 16.15
CA LEU A 412 33.18 -13.50 15.12
C LEU A 412 33.63 -12.82 13.82
N ARG A 413 34.20 -11.61 13.90
CA ARG A 413 34.73 -10.90 12.73
C ARG A 413 35.86 -11.70 12.08
N ALA A 414 36.78 -12.25 12.87
CA ALA A 414 37.85 -13.12 12.36
C ALA A 414 37.28 -14.37 11.67
N GLY A 415 36.22 -14.97 12.22
CA GLY A 415 35.51 -16.10 11.66
C GLY A 415 34.85 -15.80 10.31
N LEU A 416 34.17 -14.66 10.20
CA LEU A 416 33.61 -14.15 8.94
C LEU A 416 34.68 -13.86 7.89
N MET A 417 35.86 -13.40 8.33
CA MET A 417 37.00 -13.21 7.45
C MET A 417 37.67 -14.52 6.99
N LEU A 418 37.30 -15.70 7.49
CA LEU A 418 37.90 -16.97 7.01
C LEU A 418 37.39 -17.39 5.63
N SER A 419 36.23 -16.86 5.18
CA SER A 419 35.65 -17.15 3.88
C SER A 419 35.63 -15.90 3.00
N GLU A 420 35.91 -16.07 1.71
CA GLU A 420 35.82 -14.96 0.74
C GLU A 420 34.38 -14.45 0.58
N ASP A 421 33.39 -15.32 0.78
CA ASP A 421 31.96 -14.99 0.63
C ASP A 421 31.43 -14.07 1.75
N THR A 422 32.14 -13.98 2.88
CA THR A 422 31.65 -13.28 4.08
C THR A 422 32.60 -12.24 4.65
N LYS A 423 33.78 -12.06 4.03
CA LYS A 423 34.78 -11.09 4.48
C LYS A 423 34.30 -9.63 4.43
N GLU A 424 33.30 -9.34 3.61
CA GLU A 424 32.75 -7.99 3.44
C GLU A 424 31.54 -7.70 4.34
N ILE A 425 31.04 -8.71 5.07
CA ILE A 425 29.89 -8.57 5.97
C ILE A 425 30.29 -7.72 7.18
N THR A 426 29.57 -6.62 7.39
CA THR A 426 29.77 -5.75 8.55
C THR A 426 28.95 -6.26 9.74
N THR A 427 29.49 -6.21 10.96
CA THR A 427 28.80 -6.66 12.18
C THR A 427 28.42 -5.50 13.09
N VAL A 428 27.14 -5.42 13.47
CA VAL A 428 26.58 -4.41 14.39
C VAL A 428 25.86 -5.11 15.53
N PHE A 429 26.13 -4.68 16.77
CA PHE A 429 25.44 -5.22 17.95
C PHE A 429 24.34 -4.26 18.41
N VAL A 430 23.14 -4.78 18.64
CA VAL A 430 21.90 -4.01 18.89
C VAL A 430 21.27 -4.40 20.24
N ASN A 431 20.75 -3.42 21.00
CA ASN A 431 20.04 -3.71 22.24
C ASN A 431 18.59 -4.07 21.90
N THR A 432 18.31 -5.36 21.86
CA THR A 432 16.97 -5.87 21.62
C THR A 432 16.34 -6.22 22.95
N LYS A 433 15.46 -5.35 23.45
CA LYS A 433 14.81 -5.56 24.76
C LYS A 433 14.02 -6.86 24.85
N ASP A 434 13.51 -7.39 23.73
CA ASP A 434 12.63 -8.57 23.74
C ASP A 434 12.74 -9.46 22.48
N ILE A 435 13.90 -9.50 21.79
CA ILE A 435 14.02 -10.33 20.57
C ILE A 435 14.71 -11.67 20.90
N GLU A 436 13.94 -12.76 20.88
CA GLU A 436 14.47 -14.13 20.91
C GLU A 436 15.42 -14.43 19.73
N ILE A 437 15.26 -13.74 18.59
CA ILE A 437 16.20 -13.83 17.47
C ILE A 437 17.56 -13.24 17.84
N GLY A 438 18.55 -14.12 18.01
CA GLY A 438 19.91 -13.74 18.37
C GLY A 438 20.70 -13.01 17.27
N VAL A 439 20.35 -13.20 16.00
CA VAL A 439 21.09 -12.73 14.82
C VAL A 439 20.14 -12.47 13.64
N GLN A 440 20.33 -11.35 12.93
CA GLN A 440 19.63 -10.97 11.72
C GLN A 440 20.60 -10.45 10.65
N TYR A 441 20.39 -10.79 9.38
CA TYR A 441 21.21 -10.32 8.26
C TYR A 441 20.39 -9.42 7.33
N ASN A 442 20.89 -8.21 7.09
CA ASN A 442 20.36 -7.26 6.11
C ASN A 442 21.18 -7.36 4.81
N SER A 443 20.61 -8.00 3.80
CA SER A 443 21.25 -8.21 2.51
C SER A 443 21.43 -6.92 1.68
N GLU A 444 20.63 -5.88 1.92
CA GLU A 444 20.74 -4.62 1.18
C GLU A 444 21.95 -3.79 1.64
N GLN A 445 22.23 -3.83 2.95
CA GLN A 445 23.34 -3.08 3.55
C GLN A 445 24.59 -3.95 3.79
N ASN A 446 24.51 -5.26 3.55
CA ASN A 446 25.55 -6.23 3.88
C ASN A 446 25.97 -6.17 5.36
N VAL A 447 24.97 -6.01 6.24
CA VAL A 447 25.15 -5.81 7.68
C VAL A 447 24.47 -6.94 8.44
N LEU A 448 25.21 -7.53 9.37
CA LEU A 448 24.77 -8.55 10.31
C LEU A 448 24.52 -7.90 11.68
N GLU A 449 23.25 -7.82 12.04
CA GLU A 449 22.75 -7.29 13.30
C GLU A 449 22.66 -8.41 14.34
N ILE A 450 23.31 -8.24 15.48
CA ILE A 450 23.46 -9.27 16.50
C ILE A 450 22.98 -8.72 17.82
N SER A 451 22.16 -9.49 18.54
CA SER A 451 21.67 -9.04 19.85
C SER A 451 22.84 -8.81 20.83
N GLY A 452 22.82 -7.68 21.53
CA GLY A 452 23.79 -7.32 22.57
C GLY A 452 23.88 -8.36 23.69
N LYS A 453 22.87 -9.23 23.85
CA LYS A 453 22.89 -10.35 24.82
C LYS A 453 24.12 -11.24 24.68
N TRP A 454 24.63 -11.43 23.46
CA TRP A 454 25.83 -12.22 23.16
C TRP A 454 27.12 -11.64 23.72
N LEU A 455 27.11 -10.36 24.08
CA LEU A 455 28.27 -9.65 24.63
C LEU A 455 28.28 -9.60 26.16
N CYS A 456 27.17 -10.00 26.80
CA CYS A 456 27.06 -10.02 28.25
C CYS A 456 27.28 -11.45 28.76
N PHE A 457 28.39 -11.66 29.48
CA PHE A 457 28.77 -12.98 30.01
C PHE A 457 27.65 -13.61 30.83
N ASP A 458 27.11 -12.90 31.82
CA ASP A 458 26.08 -13.45 32.72
C ASP A 458 24.77 -13.74 31.99
N THR A 459 24.37 -12.87 31.06
CA THR A 459 23.11 -13.00 30.33
C THR A 459 23.16 -14.19 29.37
N ILE A 460 24.21 -14.31 28.56
CA ILE A 460 24.27 -15.38 27.56
C ILE A 460 24.42 -16.75 28.22
N HIS A 461 25.21 -16.85 29.29
CA HIS A 461 25.42 -18.11 30.01
C HIS A 461 24.18 -18.59 30.78
N LYS A 462 23.22 -17.70 31.11
CA LYS A 462 21.90 -18.12 31.62
C LYS A 462 21.02 -18.76 30.55
N HIS A 463 21.19 -18.38 29.29
CA HIS A 463 20.35 -18.82 28.18
C HIS A 463 20.97 -20.00 27.41
N GLU A 464 22.30 -20.03 27.32
CA GLU A 464 23.11 -21.04 26.64
C GLU A 464 23.93 -21.82 27.69
N PRO A 465 23.39 -22.93 28.23
CA PRO A 465 24.05 -23.68 29.28
C PRO A 465 25.37 -24.26 28.77
N CYS A 466 26.47 -23.84 29.36
CA CYS A 466 27.81 -24.34 29.05
C CYS A 466 28.46 -24.98 30.28
N ALA A 467 29.52 -25.77 30.08
CA ALA A 467 30.20 -26.46 31.17
C ALA A 467 30.68 -25.51 32.29
N VAL A 468 31.02 -24.25 31.96
CA VAL A 468 31.48 -23.22 32.91
C VAL A 468 30.39 -22.87 33.93
N THR A 469 29.13 -22.76 33.49
CA THR A 469 27.98 -22.43 34.37
C THR A 469 27.65 -23.52 35.40
N ASN A 470 28.01 -24.77 35.11
CA ASN A 470 27.70 -25.92 35.97
C ASN A 470 28.82 -26.25 36.98
N THR A 471 29.99 -25.60 36.88
CA THR A 471 31.20 -26.04 37.60
C THR A 471 31.94 -24.94 38.38
N MET A 472 31.63 -23.66 38.17
CA MET A 472 32.37 -22.57 38.81
C MET A 472 31.53 -21.77 39.81
N ASP A 473 32.17 -21.42 40.93
CA ASP A 473 31.65 -20.54 41.98
C ASP A 473 31.65 -19.07 41.49
N PRO A 474 30.50 -18.36 41.50
CA PRO A 474 30.40 -16.99 40.99
C PRO A 474 31.36 -15.99 41.64
N ASP A 475 31.84 -16.25 42.87
CA ASP A 475 32.75 -15.35 43.60
C ASP A 475 34.23 -15.44 43.17
N ASN A 476 34.60 -16.45 42.37
CA ASN A 476 35.99 -16.66 41.90
C ASN A 476 36.25 -16.17 40.47
N LEU A 477 35.27 -15.55 39.82
CA LEU A 477 35.43 -15.03 38.47
C LEU A 477 36.19 -13.69 38.50
N GLY A 478 37.53 -13.78 38.55
CA GLY A 478 38.39 -12.69 38.15
C GLY A 478 37.94 -12.17 36.79
N SER A 479 37.48 -10.92 36.78
CA SER A 479 36.97 -10.12 35.67
C SER A 479 37.13 -10.73 34.25
N ASN A 480 36.01 -10.97 33.58
CA ASN A 480 35.89 -10.88 32.11
C ASN A 480 36.73 -11.86 31.25
N SER A 481 37.33 -12.92 31.79
CA SER A 481 38.15 -13.85 31.00
C SER A 481 37.34 -14.71 30.02
N PHE A 482 37.85 -14.89 28.79
CA PHE A 482 37.19 -15.69 27.74
C PHE A 482 37.54 -17.18 27.88
N ILE A 483 36.67 -17.92 28.56
CA ILE A 483 36.90 -19.33 28.91
C ILE A 483 36.03 -20.30 28.07
N CYS A 484 34.94 -19.80 27.46
CA CYS A 484 33.92 -20.63 26.83
C CYS A 484 33.88 -20.48 25.30
N ASP A 485 34.45 -21.45 24.58
CA ASP A 485 34.43 -21.49 23.11
C ASP A 485 33.03 -21.72 22.57
N TYR A 486 32.21 -22.47 23.32
CA TYR A 486 30.85 -22.83 22.94
C TYR A 486 29.98 -21.62 22.57
N ILE A 487 30.14 -20.47 23.25
CA ILE A 487 29.37 -19.26 22.94
C ILE A 487 29.74 -18.71 21.55
N ALA A 488 31.03 -18.65 21.24
CA ALA A 488 31.50 -18.16 19.94
C ALA A 488 31.14 -19.14 18.81
N GLU A 489 31.21 -20.44 19.07
CA GLU A 489 30.77 -21.49 18.14
C GLU A 489 29.26 -21.39 17.86
N SER A 490 28.44 -21.29 18.91
CA SER A 490 26.98 -21.21 18.80
C SER A 490 26.54 -19.93 18.08
N LEU A 491 27.20 -18.81 18.36
CA LEU A 491 26.95 -17.56 17.64
C LEU A 491 27.28 -17.71 16.15
N LEU A 492 28.43 -18.29 15.80
CA LEU A 492 28.78 -18.50 14.39
C LEU A 492 27.77 -19.42 13.69
N GLU A 493 27.30 -20.48 14.34
CA GLU A 493 26.29 -21.37 13.78
C GLU A 493 24.99 -20.62 13.44
N LEU A 494 24.51 -19.77 14.35
CA LEU A 494 23.33 -18.94 14.11
C LEU A 494 23.55 -17.95 12.95
N VAL A 495 24.74 -17.38 12.86
CA VAL A 495 25.11 -16.50 11.74
C VAL A 495 25.10 -17.24 10.41
N LEU A 496 25.69 -18.44 10.36
CA LEU A 496 25.76 -19.24 9.14
C LEU A 496 24.38 -19.73 8.68
N ASP A 497 23.47 -20.03 9.62
CA ASP A 497 22.07 -20.36 9.32
C ASP A 497 21.34 -19.18 8.64
N LYS A 498 21.53 -17.95 9.13
CA LYS A 498 20.89 -16.75 8.55
C LYS A 498 21.42 -16.34 7.19
N LEU A 499 22.64 -16.73 6.86
CA LEU A 499 23.26 -16.41 5.57
C LEU A 499 22.96 -17.44 4.48
N ASP A 500 22.16 -18.48 4.77
CA ASP A 500 21.74 -19.55 3.84
C ASP A 500 22.93 -20.30 3.18
N PHE A 501 24.10 -20.33 3.84
CA PHE A 501 25.30 -21.01 3.34
C PHE A 501 25.30 -22.52 3.62
N GLY A 502 24.13 -23.19 3.56
CA GLY A 502 23.89 -24.55 4.06
C GLY A 502 24.87 -25.63 3.60
N HIS A 503 25.54 -25.46 2.45
CA HIS A 503 26.51 -26.41 1.91
C HIS A 503 27.97 -26.19 2.39
N LEU A 504 28.30 -25.01 2.94
CA LEU A 504 29.65 -24.66 3.41
C LEU A 504 29.82 -24.80 4.94
N VAL A 505 28.71 -24.93 5.68
CA VAL A 505 28.65 -24.89 7.15
C VAL A 505 29.62 -25.86 7.82
N ARG A 506 29.69 -27.12 7.38
CA ARG A 506 30.52 -28.14 8.08
C ARG A 506 32.02 -27.91 7.94
N GLY A 507 32.48 -27.56 6.74
CA GLY A 507 33.91 -27.35 6.48
C GLY A 507 34.43 -26.04 7.07
N TRP A 508 33.57 -25.03 7.12
CA TRP A 508 33.89 -23.75 7.73
C TRP A 508 33.86 -23.81 9.26
N ARG A 509 32.81 -24.39 9.85
CA ARG A 509 32.73 -24.60 11.30
C ARG A 509 33.95 -25.32 11.84
N ARG A 510 34.39 -26.41 11.19
CA ARG A 510 35.59 -27.14 11.59
C ARG A 510 36.83 -26.23 11.64
N ARG A 511 37.07 -25.47 10.56
CA ARG A 511 38.20 -24.52 10.49
C ARG A 511 38.10 -23.46 11.58
N PHE A 512 36.93 -22.89 11.81
CA PHE A 512 36.71 -21.90 12.85
C PHE A 512 37.05 -22.45 14.25
N VAL A 513 36.53 -23.63 14.60
CA VAL A 513 36.78 -24.27 15.89
C VAL A 513 38.26 -24.57 16.10
N GLU A 514 38.95 -25.06 15.07
CA GLU A 514 40.39 -25.31 15.10
C GLU A 514 41.18 -24.02 15.37
N LYS A 515 40.86 -22.93 14.66
CA LYS A 515 41.53 -21.63 14.84
C LYS A 515 41.18 -20.96 16.19
N LEU A 516 39.95 -21.11 16.67
CA LEU A 516 39.52 -20.58 17.97
C LEU A 516 40.22 -21.28 19.14
N ARG A 517 40.41 -22.59 19.04
CA ARG A 517 41.12 -23.38 20.07
C ARG A 517 42.59 -22.96 20.21
N GLN A 518 43.23 -22.62 19.10
CA GLN A 518 44.62 -22.16 19.03
C GLN A 518 44.77 -20.66 19.25
N MET A 519 43.67 -19.91 19.36
CA MET A 519 43.73 -18.47 19.58
C MET A 519 44.36 -18.16 20.95
N PRO A 520 45.38 -17.30 21.01
CA PRO A 520 45.92 -16.79 22.27
C PRO A 520 44.87 -16.04 23.09
N ARG A 521 44.87 -16.27 24.40
CA ARG A 521 43.96 -15.70 25.40
C ARG A 521 44.76 -15.12 26.54
N GLU A 522 44.17 -14.17 27.25
CA GLU A 522 44.80 -13.54 28.44
C GLU A 522 46.25 -13.12 28.15
N ILE A 523 46.46 -12.46 27.01
CA ILE A 523 47.78 -11.93 26.66
C ILE A 523 48.11 -10.84 27.68
N THR A 524 49.19 -11.03 28.43
CA THR A 524 49.70 -10.05 29.38
C THR A 524 51.07 -9.58 28.94
N ALA A 525 51.36 -8.31 29.16
CA ALA A 525 52.68 -7.73 28.97
C ALA A 525 53.12 -7.05 30.26
N GLU A 526 54.25 -7.46 30.80
CA GLU A 526 54.80 -6.95 32.04
C GLU A 526 56.24 -6.48 31.85
N GLN A 527 56.67 -5.54 32.69
CA GLN A 527 58.07 -5.13 32.72
C GLN A 527 58.93 -6.30 33.19
N GLY A 528 59.99 -6.59 32.42
CA GLY A 528 60.94 -7.65 32.74
C GLY A 528 61.74 -7.38 34.00
N PHE A 529 62.57 -8.36 34.36
CA PHE A 529 63.42 -8.25 35.55
C PHE A 529 64.60 -7.31 35.30
N ASN A 530 65.14 -7.30 34.08
CA ASN A 530 66.20 -6.37 33.68
C ASN A 530 65.62 -5.07 33.11
N ALA A 531 66.43 -4.02 33.10
CA ALA A 531 66.07 -2.78 32.42
C ALA A 531 65.85 -3.04 30.92
N LYS A 532 64.95 -2.27 30.31
CA LYS A 532 64.65 -2.33 28.86
C LYS A 532 64.05 -3.67 28.39
N GLU A 533 63.42 -4.41 29.30
CA GLU A 533 62.75 -5.67 29.00
C GLU A 533 61.23 -5.60 29.16
N ILE A 534 60.53 -6.30 28.28
CA ILE A 534 59.10 -6.61 28.40
C ILE A 534 58.95 -8.13 28.25
N VAL A 535 58.23 -8.74 29.20
CA VAL A 535 57.86 -10.15 29.21
C VAL A 535 56.40 -10.27 28.80
N ILE A 536 56.13 -11.12 27.83
CA ILE A 536 54.78 -11.37 27.31
C ILE A 536 54.41 -12.80 27.66
N THR A 537 53.24 -13.00 28.25
CA THR A 537 52.68 -14.34 28.51
C THR A 537 51.26 -14.46 27.99
N TRP A 538 50.83 -15.67 27.65
CA TRP A 538 49.47 -15.93 27.19
C TRP A 538 49.00 -17.34 27.57
N LYS A 539 47.70 -17.56 27.46
CA LYS A 539 47.04 -18.87 27.51
C LYS A 539 46.46 -19.22 26.13
N ASP A 540 45.99 -20.44 25.98
CA ASP A 540 45.22 -20.87 24.80
C ASP A 540 44.11 -21.84 25.22
N GLY A 541 43.23 -22.19 24.28
CA GLY A 541 42.12 -23.12 24.52
C GLY A 541 42.50 -24.60 24.35
N ALA A 542 43.78 -24.91 24.18
CA ALA A 542 44.22 -26.28 23.95
C ALA A 542 44.11 -27.13 25.22
N THR A 543 43.63 -28.36 25.09
CA THR A 543 43.62 -29.31 26.22
C THR A 543 45.04 -29.67 26.64
N HIS A 544 45.24 -29.97 27.93
CA HIS A 544 46.55 -30.40 28.43
C HIS A 544 47.13 -31.57 27.62
N LEU A 545 46.31 -32.58 27.31
CA LEU A 545 46.73 -33.73 26.49
C LEU A 545 47.25 -33.29 25.11
N PHE A 546 46.54 -32.37 24.45
CA PHE A 546 46.95 -31.84 23.16
C PHE A 546 48.27 -31.07 23.26
N SER A 547 48.42 -30.21 24.28
CA SER A 547 49.66 -29.46 24.50
C SER A 547 50.84 -30.39 24.79
N THR A 548 50.67 -31.48 25.54
CA THR A 548 51.75 -32.45 25.82
C THR A 548 52.18 -33.21 24.57
N VAL A 549 51.24 -33.58 23.70
CA VAL A 549 51.52 -34.41 22.52
C VAL A 549 52.01 -33.57 21.34
N CYS A 550 51.41 -32.40 21.13
CA CYS A 550 51.62 -31.58 19.93
C CYS A 550 52.33 -30.24 20.19
N GLY A 551 52.46 -29.81 21.45
CA GLY A 551 52.87 -28.44 21.78
C GLY A 551 54.28 -28.05 21.35
N LYS A 552 55.19 -29.01 21.17
CA LYS A 552 56.53 -28.76 20.59
C LYS A 552 56.49 -28.39 19.11
N ASN A 553 55.47 -28.90 18.40
CA ASN A 553 55.33 -28.72 16.95
C ASN A 553 54.47 -27.50 16.60
N ILE A 554 53.76 -26.93 17.58
CA ILE A 554 52.96 -25.73 17.41
C ILE A 554 53.78 -24.53 17.86
N GLN A 555 53.92 -23.55 16.99
CA GLN A 555 54.63 -22.32 17.26
C GLN A 555 53.64 -21.16 17.29
N TYR A 556 53.84 -20.23 18.22
CA TYR A 556 53.19 -18.94 18.25
C TYR A 556 54.15 -17.90 17.71
N HIS A 557 53.63 -17.04 16.84
CA HIS A 557 54.32 -15.85 16.41
C HIS A 557 53.93 -14.67 17.32
N VAL A 558 54.95 -14.11 17.97
CA VAL A 558 54.81 -12.95 18.84
C VAL A 558 55.52 -11.76 18.22
N THR A 559 54.78 -10.70 17.92
CA THR A 559 55.35 -9.42 17.48
C THR A 559 55.13 -8.36 18.55
N LEU A 560 56.20 -7.69 18.97
CA LEU A 560 56.13 -6.57 19.91
C LEU A 560 56.17 -5.26 19.13
N HIS A 561 55.00 -4.70 18.84
CA HIS A 561 54.86 -3.50 18.05
C HIS A 561 55.14 -2.23 18.85
N GLU A 562 55.77 -1.25 18.21
CA GLU A 562 55.85 0.12 18.74
C GLU A 562 54.52 0.86 18.57
N GLU A 563 54.31 1.91 19.37
CA GLU A 563 53.10 2.77 19.34
C GLU A 563 52.69 3.26 17.94
N LYS A 564 53.66 3.57 17.07
CA LYS A 564 53.39 3.99 15.67
C LYS A 564 52.67 2.93 14.84
N CYS A 565 52.76 1.65 15.23
CA CYS A 565 52.15 0.53 14.54
C CYS A 565 50.74 0.21 15.08
N TRP A 566 50.11 1.09 15.86
CA TRP A 566 48.84 0.79 16.53
C TRP A 566 47.72 0.27 15.62
N ASN A 567 47.68 0.67 14.35
CA ASN A 567 46.71 0.14 13.38
C ASN A 567 46.77 -1.40 13.28
N LYS A 568 47.91 -2.02 13.59
CA LYS A 568 48.08 -3.48 13.67
C LYS A 568 47.26 -4.15 14.76
N ALA A 569 46.84 -3.45 15.80
CA ALA A 569 45.92 -3.99 16.80
C ALA A 569 44.54 -4.36 16.21
N LEU A 570 44.18 -3.78 15.07
CA LEU A 570 42.94 -4.07 14.35
C LEU A 570 43.02 -5.32 13.46
N ASP A 571 44.23 -5.81 13.17
CA ASP A 571 44.42 -7.00 12.34
C ASP A 571 43.80 -8.22 13.06
N LEU A 572 42.90 -8.93 12.41
CA LEU A 572 42.14 -10.06 12.99
C LEU A 572 42.78 -11.41 12.71
N LEU A 573 43.40 -11.55 11.53
CA LEU A 573 44.00 -12.79 11.03
C LEU A 573 45.50 -12.62 10.81
N HIS A 574 46.26 -13.65 11.17
CA HIS A 574 47.65 -13.81 10.79
C HIS A 574 47.72 -14.44 9.40
N GLU A 575 48.18 -13.70 8.40
CA GLU A 575 48.02 -14.06 6.99
C GLU A 575 48.83 -15.30 6.57
N SER A 576 50.06 -15.47 7.06
CA SER A 576 50.92 -16.57 6.63
C SER A 576 51.93 -16.98 7.68
N GLY A 577 52.30 -18.26 7.70
CA GLY A 577 53.36 -18.76 8.57
C GLY A 577 54.68 -18.06 8.28
N ILE A 578 55.28 -17.48 9.31
CA ILE A 578 56.53 -16.73 9.23
C ILE A 578 57.69 -17.64 9.64
N GLN A 579 58.82 -17.52 8.95
CA GLN A 579 60.09 -18.10 9.38
C GLN A 579 60.80 -17.14 10.33
N GLU A 580 61.59 -17.68 11.26
CA GLU A 580 62.28 -16.88 12.27
C GLU A 580 63.20 -15.84 11.63
N THR A 581 62.82 -14.57 11.73
CA THR A 581 63.66 -13.41 11.41
C THR A 581 63.74 -12.48 12.61
N ALA A 582 64.80 -11.68 12.68
CA ALA A 582 65.01 -10.77 13.81
C ALA A 582 63.94 -9.67 13.92
N LEU A 583 63.32 -9.27 12.81
CA LEU A 583 62.38 -8.15 12.73
C LEU A 583 61.18 -8.47 11.82
N ALA A 584 60.01 -8.00 12.22
CA ALA A 584 58.79 -8.00 11.44
C ALA A 584 58.87 -7.03 10.24
N PRO A 585 58.00 -7.13 9.23
CA PRO A 585 57.99 -6.23 8.08
C PRO A 585 57.86 -4.73 8.44
N CYS A 586 57.27 -4.42 9.59
CA CYS A 586 57.17 -3.06 10.13
C CYS A 586 58.43 -2.58 10.89
N GLY A 587 59.48 -3.41 10.95
CA GLY A 587 60.71 -3.15 11.70
C GLY A 587 60.61 -3.39 13.22
N CYS A 588 59.49 -3.94 13.70
CA CYS A 588 59.29 -4.27 15.11
C CYS A 588 59.91 -5.63 15.46
N ALA A 589 60.25 -5.85 16.74
CA ALA A 589 60.81 -7.12 17.18
C ALA A 589 59.78 -8.24 17.09
N GLN A 590 60.19 -9.42 16.64
CA GLN A 590 59.33 -10.60 16.61
C GLN A 590 60.08 -11.86 17.03
N LYS A 591 59.34 -12.86 17.52
CA LYS A 591 59.88 -14.17 17.96
C LYS A 591 58.88 -15.28 17.67
N LEU A 592 59.41 -16.47 17.38
CA LEU A 592 58.63 -17.71 17.36
C LEU A 592 58.83 -18.45 18.69
N VAL A 593 57.73 -18.89 19.29
CA VAL A 593 57.72 -19.49 20.62
C VAL A 593 56.90 -20.76 20.58
N SER A 594 57.40 -21.87 21.11
CA SER A 594 56.60 -23.10 21.17
C SER A 594 55.39 -22.94 22.09
N GLN A 595 54.32 -23.68 21.80
CA GLN A 595 53.12 -23.70 22.65
C GLN A 595 53.40 -24.14 24.09
N GLU A 596 54.46 -24.91 24.36
CA GLU A 596 54.81 -25.32 25.73
C GLU A 596 55.29 -24.16 26.61
N MET A 597 55.97 -23.17 26.02
CA MET A 597 56.58 -22.09 26.78
C MET A 597 55.57 -21.00 27.16
N LYS A 598 54.70 -20.60 26.21
CA LYS A 598 53.70 -19.52 26.34
C LYS A 598 54.19 -18.21 27.00
N THR A 599 55.49 -17.98 26.94
CA THR A 599 56.16 -16.81 27.50
C THR A 599 57.33 -16.41 26.62
N VAL A 600 57.58 -15.11 26.51
CA VAL A 600 58.73 -14.58 25.77
C VAL A 600 59.18 -13.24 26.30
N THR A 601 60.49 -13.04 26.39
CA THR A 601 61.11 -11.78 26.81
C THR A 601 61.69 -11.06 25.60
N PHE A 602 61.33 -9.79 25.42
CA PHE A 602 61.98 -8.86 24.49
C PHE A 602 62.88 -7.92 25.29
N GLY A 603 64.15 -7.83 24.88
CA GLY A 603 65.14 -6.95 25.52
C GLY A 603 65.65 -5.87 24.59
N ASN A 604 66.50 -4.98 25.12
CA ASN A 604 67.09 -3.84 24.41
C ASN A 604 66.05 -2.85 23.85
N LEU A 605 64.91 -2.70 24.53
CA LEU A 605 63.83 -1.80 24.15
C LEU A 605 64.14 -0.35 24.53
N ASP A 606 63.56 0.60 23.82
CA ASP A 606 63.67 2.03 24.11
C ASP A 606 62.70 2.39 25.25
N PRO A 607 63.19 2.76 26.44
CA PRO A 607 62.30 3.12 27.55
C PRO A 607 61.41 4.31 27.24
N SER A 608 61.75 5.18 26.29
CA SER A 608 60.91 6.34 25.95
C SER A 608 59.68 5.98 25.10
N ARG A 609 59.60 4.74 24.60
CA ARG A 609 58.53 4.28 23.71
C ARG A 609 57.61 3.31 24.42
N LYS A 610 56.35 3.29 23.95
CA LYS A 610 55.37 2.30 24.36
C LYS A 610 55.24 1.19 23.33
N TYR A 611 55.01 -0.02 23.81
CA TYR A 611 54.93 -1.22 23.01
C TYR A 611 53.66 -2.01 23.32
N PHE A 612 53.14 -2.76 22.36
CA PHE A 612 52.02 -3.68 22.57
C PHE A 612 52.26 -5.01 21.85
N PRO A 613 51.92 -6.16 22.45
CA PRO A 613 52.10 -7.46 21.84
C PRO A 613 50.93 -7.82 20.92
N MET A 614 51.27 -8.42 19.77
CA MET A 614 50.34 -9.18 18.93
C MET A 614 50.80 -10.64 18.94
N VAL A 615 49.89 -11.56 19.29
CA VAL A 615 50.18 -12.99 19.42
C VAL A 615 49.16 -13.78 18.60
N ALA A 616 49.64 -14.69 17.74
CA ALA A 616 48.83 -15.66 17.00
C ALA A 616 49.60 -16.98 16.83
N GLU A 617 48.90 -18.08 16.59
CA GLU A 617 49.53 -19.32 16.13
C GLU A 617 50.20 -19.09 14.77
N ASN A 618 51.39 -19.65 14.54
CA ASN A 618 52.21 -19.41 13.35
C ASN A 618 51.72 -20.22 12.13
N GLY A 619 50.43 -20.10 11.84
CA GLY A 619 49.77 -20.73 10.72
C GLY A 619 49.09 -19.71 9.81
N GLU A 620 48.56 -20.22 8.70
CA GLU A 620 47.77 -19.43 7.76
C GLU A 620 46.39 -19.09 8.35
N ARG A 621 46.00 -17.82 8.21
CA ARG A 621 44.71 -17.24 8.64
C ARG A 621 44.33 -17.65 10.07
N THR A 622 45.27 -17.58 11.00
CA THR A 622 45.03 -17.87 12.43
C THR A 622 44.56 -16.64 13.18
N PHE A 623 43.85 -16.84 14.29
CA PHE A 623 43.26 -15.73 15.04
C PHE A 623 44.29 -15.06 15.94
N TYR A 624 44.39 -13.74 15.83
CA TYR A 624 45.08 -12.94 16.83
C TYR A 624 44.25 -12.83 18.10
N GLY A 625 44.89 -13.05 19.25
CA GLY A 625 44.29 -12.72 20.55
C GLY A 625 44.04 -11.21 20.71
N ILE A 626 43.36 -10.82 21.79
CA ILE A 626 43.21 -9.40 22.12
C ILE A 626 44.59 -8.84 22.53
N PRO A 627 45.11 -7.81 21.83
CA PRO A 627 46.38 -7.22 22.19
C PRO A 627 46.29 -6.57 23.57
N HIS A 628 47.35 -6.73 24.38
CA HIS A 628 47.46 -6.05 25.67
C HIS A 628 47.61 -4.54 25.47
N GLU A 629 47.22 -3.76 26.49
CA GLU A 629 47.44 -2.32 26.49
C GLU A 629 48.92 -1.97 26.35
N ARG A 630 49.18 -0.77 25.82
CA ARG A 630 50.54 -0.31 25.54
C ARG A 630 51.33 -0.15 26.84
N ILE A 631 52.48 -0.80 26.92
CA ILE A 631 53.36 -0.77 28.09
C ILE A 631 54.73 -0.19 27.74
N GLN A 632 55.33 0.49 28.72
CA GLN A 632 56.66 1.08 28.62
C GLN A 632 57.68 0.17 29.33
N PRO A 633 58.86 -0.11 28.74
CA PRO A 633 59.90 -0.88 29.40
C PRO A 633 60.39 -0.14 30.65
N SER A 634 60.82 -0.88 31.67
CA SER A 634 61.44 -0.25 32.84
C SER A 634 62.79 0.38 32.46
N GLU A 635 63.06 1.59 32.94
CA GLU A 635 64.38 2.23 32.82
C GLU A 635 65.44 1.58 33.72
N HIS A 636 65.02 0.92 34.81
CA HIS A 636 65.89 0.38 35.84
C HIS A 636 65.60 -1.11 36.07
N SER A 637 66.62 -1.90 36.40
CA SER A 637 66.38 -3.29 36.78
C SER A 637 65.64 -3.32 38.11
N LYS A 638 64.68 -4.24 38.24
CA LYS A 638 63.96 -4.49 39.51
C LYS A 638 64.92 -4.86 40.65
N PHE A 639 66.13 -5.34 40.34
CA PHE A 639 67.20 -5.59 41.31
C PHE A 639 67.66 -4.31 42.02
N MET A 640 67.78 -3.18 41.28
CA MET A 640 68.19 -1.89 41.86
C MET A 640 67.09 -1.24 42.72
N GLU A 641 65.81 -1.56 42.48
CA GLU A 641 64.69 -1.11 43.33
C GLU A 641 64.58 -1.93 44.63
N LEU A 642 64.87 -3.23 44.56
CA LEU A 642 64.96 -4.11 45.74
C LEU A 642 66.16 -3.75 46.62
N ASP A 643 67.32 -3.46 46.03
CA ASP A 643 68.50 -2.96 46.76
C ASP A 643 68.25 -1.58 47.40
N LYS A 644 67.55 -0.66 46.70
CA LYS A 644 67.13 0.61 47.30
C LYS A 644 66.20 0.42 48.50
N LYS A 645 65.21 -0.47 48.39
CA LYS A 645 64.30 -0.79 49.51
C LYS A 645 65.01 -1.47 50.68
N LEU A 646 66.02 -2.29 50.44
CA LEU A 646 66.84 -2.91 51.49
C LEU A 646 67.75 -1.88 52.19
N VAL A 647 68.35 -0.96 51.43
CA VAL A 647 69.16 0.15 51.98
C VAL A 647 68.30 1.16 52.76
N ASP A 648 67.05 1.39 52.35
CA ASP A 648 66.09 2.26 53.07
C ASP A 648 65.56 1.61 54.38
N VAL A 649 65.55 0.27 54.47
CA VAL A 649 65.21 -0.48 55.70
C VAL A 649 66.39 -0.56 56.68
N GLU A 650 67.62 -0.66 56.18
CA GLU A 650 68.82 -0.59 57.03
C GLU A 650 69.11 0.82 57.56
N SER A 651 68.77 1.87 56.81
CA SER A 651 68.90 3.27 57.26
C SER A 651 67.79 3.75 58.21
N SER A 652 66.65 3.05 58.26
CA SER A 652 65.58 3.30 59.25
C SER A 652 65.76 2.54 60.57
N SER A 653 66.61 1.51 60.61
CA SER A 653 66.92 0.74 61.84
C SER A 653 68.14 1.24 62.62
N GLN A 654 68.91 2.21 62.10
CA GLN A 654 70.03 2.84 62.81
C GLN A 654 69.67 4.11 63.60
N ASN A 655 68.42 4.59 63.55
CA ASN A 655 68.01 5.83 64.25
C ASN A 655 67.32 5.63 65.62
N ASP A 656 67.09 4.39 66.08
CA ASP A 656 66.37 4.12 67.34
C ASP A 656 67.27 3.79 68.55
N THR A 657 68.58 4.12 68.52
CA THR A 657 69.48 3.92 69.67
C THR A 657 70.22 5.15 70.18
N ASN A 658 69.78 6.37 69.84
CA ASN A 658 70.25 7.59 70.48
C ASN A 658 69.10 8.54 70.85
N GLY A 659 68.53 8.33 72.05
CA GLY A 659 67.53 9.22 72.64
C GLY A 659 67.22 8.82 74.08
N ILE A 660 67.95 9.44 75.01
CA ILE A 660 67.77 9.44 76.47
C ILE A 660 66.40 9.99 76.87
#